data_AF-A0A660VMM0-F1
#
_entry.id   AF-A0A660VMM0-F1
#
_cell.length_a   1.000
_cell.length_b   1.000
_cell.length_c   1.000
_cell.angle_alpha   90.00
_cell.angle_beta   90.00
_cell.angle_gamma   90.00
#
_symmetry.space_group_name_H-M   'P 1'
#
loop_
_entity.id
_entity.type
_entity.pdbx_description
1 polymer ?
#
loop_
_entity_poly.entity_id
_entity_poly.type
_entity_poly.pdbx_seq_one_letter_code
_entity_poly.pdbx_strand_id
1 'polypeptide(L)'
;MFENLLTPAQIDASWWGPRVALAPDDPEAPEWANLQRQQQDLMGAVASYWLEERRDGGALGGGLGDDVELLAQFGKAFAGLQDQSQRRALDALDDITRWVLDGSGEVQEGYFSGGMADVQHTAEYTTNTFLTTLAAFGHTATAAELALASTQHLLHAQTPELAFGGDSNLGRTHFKSFVFTTNGHGGDPDHAWDTLLNGRAMYPGVSTSARAPLANSHPMVADLLSWADGWRDDALDTSGSKPAGWYGPAGWPTNAQGNGFWWNHTGTASDTAELSAGVHSYTLDLLRVAYQRSSSPDRWRYLLPAVRILRSVMDWEDAGLPANPPQGGDLWAASKLKSNSRFGGLVLAHLGELATDADLNTRHDPLNPSSTYVDADLIARMENWVEIEFNGQPAGLRYALGDLQPCNAGFTAKPTAMFTGNYKKILSYYRQLYPLLTTGVIHTDRINLSFNGGGPSNLLAAANGEDLVEGIVFRPLVRWRSLAGQSLDLAVQCNARGYVGSYYTAFTYNFGAAPLTAVVQLDQGLAAGEYQVEWGAANSSCDVFPSGAITNTMTLQKRGVGTQFELPVEPGLSLVRISRLGAADLPAAGYDLAVDTPSARLVDAVDGLRLELEARVVNVGRDASPGATLKLFATPMEPDGSLTLGGTEILLGSWSVPPLAGAASSWTLDGFTGTFSGADLKASSRQSGPHGAGTATGASASTSAKAVAPAGGIVPLGNRSLPFAQELADLVLAGQGLQLRAEIVADGMESDLLNNAFTRGWLLEDMPLVSP
;
A
#
# COMPACT_ATOMS: atom_id res chain seq x y z
N MET A 1 -10.95 -32.53 18.39
CA MET A 1 -11.04 -33.83 17.68
C MET A 1 -9.72 -34.23 16.99
N PHE A 2 -8.83 -33.29 16.63
CA PHE A 2 -7.49 -33.58 16.07
C PHE A 2 -6.32 -33.63 17.07
N GLU A 3 -6.47 -33.13 18.31
CA GLU A 3 -5.41 -33.20 19.35
C GLU A 3 -4.90 -34.62 19.64
N ASN A 4 -5.66 -35.64 19.25
CA ASN A 4 -5.29 -37.05 19.42
C ASN A 4 -4.81 -37.73 18.12
N LEU A 5 -4.76 -37.01 16.99
CA LEU A 5 -4.46 -37.58 15.66
C LEU A 5 -3.13 -37.10 15.06
N LEU A 6 -2.67 -35.90 15.44
CA LEU A 6 -1.36 -35.37 15.04
C LEU A 6 -0.48 -35.24 16.28
N THR A 7 0.75 -35.74 16.19
CA THR A 7 1.76 -35.47 17.23
C THR A 7 2.16 -33.99 17.18
N PRO A 8 2.68 -33.41 18.28
CA PRO A 8 3.26 -32.06 18.25
C PRO A 8 4.26 -31.88 17.10
N ALA A 9 5.11 -32.89 16.84
CA ALA A 9 6.02 -32.88 15.70
C ALA A 9 5.33 -32.87 14.32
N GLN A 10 4.13 -33.43 14.19
CA GLN A 10 3.34 -33.35 12.97
C GLN A 10 2.64 -32.00 12.82
N ILE A 11 2.27 -31.36 13.92
CA ILE A 11 1.76 -29.97 13.92
C ILE A 11 2.91 -29.04 13.51
N ASP A 12 4.08 -29.16 14.14
CA ASP A 12 5.29 -28.40 13.83
C ASP A 12 5.80 -28.62 12.39
N ALA A 13 5.65 -29.84 11.85
CA ALA A 13 6.01 -30.16 10.47
C ALA A 13 4.92 -29.79 9.44
N SER A 14 3.79 -29.25 9.88
CA SER A 14 2.65 -28.91 9.03
C SER A 14 2.44 -27.40 8.96
N TRP A 15 1.73 -26.92 7.94
CA TRP A 15 1.39 -25.49 7.76
C TRP A 15 0.31 -25.00 8.75
N TRP A 16 0.11 -25.69 9.88
CA TRP A 16 -1.02 -25.49 10.80
C TRP A 16 -0.54 -24.78 12.05
N GLY A 17 -1.09 -23.61 12.34
CA GLY A 17 -0.80 -22.86 13.57
C GLY A 17 -1.78 -23.15 14.71
N PRO A 18 -1.60 -22.48 15.87
CA PRO A 18 -2.36 -22.73 17.08
C PRO A 18 -3.86 -22.42 16.91
N ARG A 19 -4.68 -22.99 17.79
CA ARG A 19 -6.12 -22.71 17.83
C ARG A 19 -6.36 -21.25 18.23
N VAL A 20 -7.10 -20.53 17.38
CA VAL A 20 -7.52 -19.15 17.67
C VAL A 20 -8.91 -19.15 18.28
N ALA A 21 -9.04 -18.53 19.45
CA ALA A 21 -10.34 -18.14 19.98
C ALA A 21 -10.73 -16.84 19.31
N LEU A 22 -11.79 -16.87 18.50
CA LEU A 22 -12.37 -15.65 17.92
C LEU A 22 -13.16 -14.92 18.99
N ALA A 23 -13.23 -13.58 18.90
CA ALA A 23 -14.09 -12.80 19.76
C ALA A 23 -15.54 -13.29 19.66
N PRO A 24 -16.29 -13.31 20.79
CA PRO A 24 -17.70 -13.63 20.77
C PRO A 24 -18.47 -12.56 19.99
N ASP A 25 -19.54 -12.98 19.32
CA ASP A 25 -20.42 -12.04 18.63
C ASP A 25 -21.07 -11.07 19.63
N ASP A 26 -21.02 -9.78 19.31
CA ASP A 26 -21.88 -8.78 19.94
C ASP A 26 -23.28 -8.90 19.33
N PRO A 27 -24.33 -9.23 20.12
CA PRO A 27 -25.69 -9.39 19.60
C PRO A 27 -26.31 -8.08 19.11
N GLU A 28 -25.77 -6.93 19.50
CA GLU A 28 -26.21 -5.61 19.03
C GLU A 28 -25.51 -5.19 17.74
N ALA A 29 -24.38 -5.85 17.41
CA ALA A 29 -23.62 -5.55 16.21
C ALA A 29 -24.29 -6.11 14.96
N PRO A 30 -24.25 -5.36 13.84
CA PRO A 30 -24.54 -5.93 12.54
C PRO A 30 -23.65 -7.14 12.27
N GLU A 31 -24.21 -8.18 11.65
CA GLU A 31 -23.49 -9.44 11.42
C GLU A 31 -22.14 -9.25 10.70
N TRP A 32 -22.06 -8.31 9.75
CA TRP A 32 -20.80 -8.01 9.06
C TRP A 32 -19.71 -7.47 9.97
N ALA A 33 -20.08 -6.68 11.00
CA ALA A 33 -19.13 -6.10 11.93
C ALA A 33 -18.52 -7.23 12.76
N ASN A 34 -19.35 -8.12 13.30
CA ASN A 34 -18.89 -9.34 13.99
C ASN A 34 -17.97 -10.18 13.09
N LEU A 35 -18.35 -10.40 11.82
CA LEU A 35 -17.53 -11.17 10.91
C LEU A 35 -16.21 -10.47 10.53
N GLN A 36 -16.18 -9.15 10.41
CA GLN A 36 -14.95 -8.38 10.22
C GLN A 36 -14.02 -8.51 11.42
N ARG A 37 -14.56 -8.33 12.63
CA ARG A 37 -13.82 -8.51 13.88
C ARG A 37 -13.22 -9.92 13.99
N GLN A 38 -14.02 -10.96 13.74
CA GLN A 38 -13.53 -12.34 13.68
C GLN A 38 -12.47 -12.55 12.60
N GLN A 39 -12.60 -11.88 11.44
CA GLN A 39 -11.58 -11.95 10.38
C GLN A 39 -10.27 -11.36 10.89
N GLN A 40 -10.30 -10.20 11.54
CA GLN A 40 -9.12 -9.54 12.07
C GLN A 40 -8.44 -10.38 13.15
N ASP A 41 -9.21 -11.01 14.05
CA ASP A 41 -8.67 -11.94 15.06
C ASP A 41 -7.96 -13.12 14.38
N LEU A 42 -8.61 -13.73 13.38
CA LEU A 42 -8.06 -14.87 12.67
C LEU A 42 -6.78 -14.48 11.90
N MET A 43 -6.80 -13.36 11.18
CA MET A 43 -5.68 -12.89 10.38
C MET A 43 -4.52 -12.43 11.25
N GLY A 44 -4.79 -11.72 12.35
CA GLY A 44 -3.78 -11.35 13.34
C GLY A 44 -3.09 -12.58 13.90
N ALA A 45 -3.84 -13.61 14.25
CA ALA A 45 -3.27 -14.87 14.75
C ALA A 45 -2.49 -15.65 13.68
N VAL A 46 -2.95 -15.69 12.42
CA VAL A 46 -2.17 -16.28 11.32
C VAL A 46 -0.85 -15.53 11.17
N ALA A 47 -0.91 -14.21 11.07
CA ALA A 47 0.28 -13.37 10.90
C ALA A 47 1.25 -13.52 12.07
N SER A 48 0.79 -13.43 13.33
CA SER A 48 1.64 -13.65 14.50
C SER A 48 2.30 -15.02 14.48
N TYR A 49 1.56 -16.09 14.17
CA TYR A 49 2.16 -17.42 14.07
C TYR A 49 3.29 -17.48 13.02
N TRP A 50 3.03 -16.99 11.81
CA TRP A 50 4.02 -17.05 10.72
C TRP A 50 5.21 -16.13 10.97
N LEU A 51 4.96 -14.91 11.43
CA LEU A 51 5.97 -13.88 11.58
C LEU A 51 6.78 -14.02 12.88
N GLU A 52 6.18 -14.53 13.96
CA GLU A 52 6.80 -14.61 15.29
C GLU A 52 7.26 -16.04 15.63
N GLU A 53 6.47 -17.08 15.33
CA GLU A 53 6.79 -18.46 15.74
C GLU A 53 7.47 -19.28 14.65
N ARG A 54 7.07 -19.11 13.38
CA ARG A 54 7.57 -19.94 12.28
C ARG A 54 8.86 -19.44 11.67
N ARG A 55 9.16 -18.15 11.85
CA ARG A 55 10.32 -17.47 11.28
C ARG A 55 11.62 -18.12 11.77
N ASP A 56 12.46 -18.53 10.84
CA ASP A 56 13.79 -19.10 11.12
C ASP A 56 14.85 -18.39 10.27
N GLY A 57 15.88 -17.85 10.93
CA GLY A 57 16.96 -17.12 10.25
C GLY A 57 16.52 -15.89 9.44
N GLY A 58 15.33 -15.36 9.68
CA GLY A 58 14.76 -14.23 8.92
C GLY A 58 13.68 -14.63 7.91
N ALA A 59 13.67 -15.90 7.48
CA ALA A 59 12.75 -16.47 6.48
C ALA A 59 11.48 -17.07 7.12
N LEU A 60 10.38 -17.14 6.37
CA LEU A 60 9.12 -17.79 6.78
C LEU A 60 9.10 -19.30 6.48
N GLY A 61 10.15 -19.81 5.85
CA GLY A 61 10.41 -21.24 5.68
C GLY A 61 10.06 -21.80 4.30
N GLY A 62 9.56 -20.99 3.36
CA GLY A 62 9.39 -21.36 1.94
C GLY A 62 10.64 -21.09 1.10
N GLY A 63 11.55 -20.25 1.59
CA GLY A 63 12.61 -19.63 0.80
C GLY A 63 12.19 -18.22 0.39
N LEU A 64 13.15 -17.38 0.02
CA LEU A 64 12.89 -15.94 -0.08
C LEU A 64 11.81 -15.56 -1.11
N GLY A 65 11.75 -16.27 -2.24
CA GLY A 65 10.70 -16.09 -3.25
C GLY A 65 9.28 -16.35 -2.70
N ASP A 66 9.07 -17.51 -2.06
CA ASP A 66 7.78 -17.85 -1.44
C ASP A 66 7.45 -16.90 -0.27
N ASP A 67 8.48 -16.50 0.49
CA ASP A 67 8.33 -15.58 1.62
C ASP A 67 7.81 -14.22 1.14
N VAL A 68 8.34 -13.64 0.05
CA VAL A 68 7.87 -12.34 -0.47
C VAL A 68 6.45 -12.43 -1.05
N GLU A 69 6.03 -13.56 -1.60
CA GLU A 69 4.62 -13.78 -1.96
C GLU A 69 3.71 -13.78 -0.73
N LEU A 70 4.16 -14.44 0.35
CA LEU A 70 3.44 -14.49 1.61
C LEU A 70 3.40 -13.11 2.29
N LEU A 71 4.49 -12.33 2.21
CA LEU A 71 4.53 -10.95 2.69
C LEU A 71 3.48 -10.08 2.03
N ALA A 72 3.27 -10.26 0.72
CA ALA A 72 2.20 -9.56 0.02
C ALA A 72 0.91 -9.80 0.78
N GLN A 73 0.51 -11.06 1.01
CA GLN A 73 -0.74 -11.44 1.69
C GLN A 73 -0.88 -10.80 3.08
N PHE A 74 0.19 -10.77 3.88
CA PHE A 74 0.15 -10.16 5.21
C PHE A 74 0.05 -8.63 5.16
N GLY A 75 0.72 -7.96 4.21
CA GLY A 75 0.60 -6.50 4.06
C GLY A 75 -0.85 -6.04 3.94
N LYS A 76 -1.68 -6.76 3.16
CA LYS A 76 -3.10 -6.42 3.01
C LYS A 76 -3.90 -6.65 4.28
N ALA A 77 -3.52 -7.66 5.06
CA ALA A 77 -4.17 -7.95 6.33
C ALA A 77 -4.17 -6.74 7.28
N PHE A 78 -3.09 -5.96 7.20
CA PHE A 78 -2.84 -4.81 8.07
C PHE A 78 -3.12 -3.46 7.41
N ALA A 79 -3.55 -3.43 6.15
CA ALA A 79 -3.67 -2.21 5.34
C ALA A 79 -4.76 -1.22 5.81
N GLY A 80 -5.78 -1.72 6.50
CA GLY A 80 -7.01 -0.96 6.79
C GLY A 80 -7.19 -0.53 8.24
N LEU A 81 -6.69 -1.33 9.20
CA LEU A 81 -6.86 -1.12 10.63
C LEU A 81 -5.55 -1.46 11.33
N GLN A 82 -4.85 -0.43 11.83
CA GLN A 82 -3.64 -0.60 12.63
C GLN A 82 -4.04 -0.52 14.10
N ASP A 83 -4.38 -1.66 14.67
CA ASP A 83 -4.63 -1.80 16.09
C ASP A 83 -3.30 -2.08 16.82
N GLN A 84 -3.09 -1.42 17.96
CA GLN A 84 -1.97 -1.73 18.86
C GLN A 84 -2.01 -3.17 19.37
N SER A 85 -3.17 -3.81 19.40
CA SER A 85 -3.27 -5.25 19.71
C SER A 85 -2.48 -6.13 18.72
N GLN A 86 -2.25 -5.64 17.50
CA GLN A 86 -1.52 -6.33 16.43
C GLN A 86 -0.05 -5.86 16.30
N ARG A 87 0.46 -5.12 17.30
CA ARG A 87 1.79 -4.50 17.27
C ARG A 87 2.91 -5.47 16.92
N ARG A 88 2.96 -6.63 17.59
CA ARG A 88 4.02 -7.63 17.39
C ARG A 88 4.04 -8.15 15.96
N ALA A 89 2.86 -8.41 15.38
CA ALA A 89 2.75 -8.81 13.98
C ALA A 89 3.18 -7.69 13.02
N LEU A 90 2.81 -6.43 13.28
CA LEU A 90 3.28 -5.28 12.49
C LEU A 90 4.80 -5.12 12.57
N ASP A 91 5.39 -5.33 13.74
CA ASP A 91 6.84 -5.23 13.94
C ASP A 91 7.58 -6.35 13.24
N ALA A 92 7.08 -7.58 13.36
CA ALA A 92 7.63 -8.72 12.67
C ALA A 92 7.49 -8.57 11.14
N LEU A 93 6.42 -7.92 10.65
CA LEU A 93 6.22 -7.58 9.24
C LEU A 93 7.21 -6.52 8.74
N ASP A 94 7.49 -5.46 9.51
CA ASP A 94 8.54 -4.48 9.18
C ASP A 94 9.92 -5.15 9.18
N ASP A 95 10.22 -5.94 10.21
CA ASP A 95 11.50 -6.64 10.36
C ASP A 95 11.78 -7.60 9.20
N ILE A 96 10.79 -8.37 8.75
CA ILE A 96 10.98 -9.25 7.59
C ILE A 96 11.08 -8.46 6.28
N THR A 97 10.30 -7.39 6.12
CA THR A 97 10.38 -6.50 4.94
C THR A 97 11.80 -5.94 4.82
N ARG A 98 12.37 -5.41 5.92
CA ARG A 98 13.75 -4.92 5.96
C ARG A 98 14.76 -6.05 5.77
N TRP A 99 14.53 -7.23 6.34
CA TRP A 99 15.42 -8.36 6.11
C TRP A 99 15.45 -8.78 4.64
N VAL A 100 14.31 -8.81 3.94
CA VAL A 100 14.27 -9.08 2.49
C VAL A 100 15.10 -8.04 1.73
N LEU A 101 14.88 -6.75 2.00
CA LEU A 101 15.51 -5.64 1.26
C LEU A 101 16.99 -5.47 1.56
N ASP A 102 17.38 -5.53 2.83
CA ASP A 102 18.72 -5.12 3.30
C ASP A 102 19.55 -6.30 3.84
N GLY A 103 18.90 -7.29 4.46
CA GLY A 103 19.55 -8.34 5.25
C GLY A 103 19.84 -9.64 4.51
N SER A 104 19.06 -9.96 3.48
CA SER A 104 19.12 -11.25 2.77
C SER A 104 20.38 -11.39 1.92
N GLY A 105 20.90 -10.27 1.40
CA GLY A 105 21.96 -10.25 0.37
C GLY A 105 21.51 -10.74 -1.00
N GLU A 106 20.25 -11.17 -1.14
CA GLU A 106 19.63 -11.63 -2.38
C GLU A 106 18.88 -10.52 -3.13
N VAL A 107 18.73 -9.34 -2.50
CA VAL A 107 18.18 -8.15 -3.12
C VAL A 107 19.28 -7.09 -3.24
N GLN A 108 19.45 -6.54 -4.43
CA GLN A 108 20.34 -5.41 -4.70
C GLN A 108 19.58 -4.38 -5.53
N GLU A 109 19.67 -3.11 -5.14
CA GLU A 109 19.01 -1.99 -5.84
C GLU A 109 17.50 -2.23 -6.07
N GLY A 110 16.87 -3.00 -5.18
CA GLY A 110 15.47 -3.37 -5.22
C GLY A 110 15.14 -4.66 -5.97
N TYR A 111 16.07 -5.30 -6.70
CA TYR A 111 15.80 -6.53 -7.47
C TYR A 111 16.57 -7.74 -6.97
N PHE A 112 16.06 -8.93 -7.33
CA PHE A 112 16.77 -10.18 -7.10
C PHE A 112 18.17 -10.14 -7.73
N SER A 113 19.18 -10.45 -6.91
CA SER A 113 20.60 -10.43 -7.30
C SER A 113 21.13 -11.80 -7.71
N GLY A 114 20.28 -12.83 -7.66
CA GLY A 114 20.64 -14.18 -8.09
C GLY A 114 20.68 -14.35 -9.61
N GLY A 115 20.35 -15.55 -10.08
CA GLY A 115 20.35 -15.88 -11.51
C GLY A 115 19.24 -15.18 -12.30
N MET A 116 19.41 -15.11 -13.62
CA MET A 116 18.39 -14.63 -14.56
C MET A 116 17.06 -15.37 -14.31
N ALA A 117 16.02 -14.60 -14.01
CA ALA A 117 14.66 -15.08 -13.84
C ALA A 117 13.70 -14.19 -14.63
N ASP A 118 12.52 -14.71 -14.93
CA ASP A 118 11.48 -13.90 -15.55
C ASP A 118 11.05 -12.74 -14.64
N VAL A 119 10.39 -11.77 -15.25
CA VAL A 119 9.97 -10.54 -14.59
C VAL A 119 8.97 -10.79 -13.47
N GLN A 120 8.19 -11.87 -13.54
CA GLN A 120 7.25 -12.22 -12.47
C GLN A 120 8.02 -12.42 -11.17
N HIS A 121 9.01 -13.31 -11.20
CA HIS A 121 9.76 -13.74 -10.04
C HIS A 121 10.81 -12.70 -9.62
N THR A 122 11.50 -12.05 -10.55
CA THR A 122 12.48 -10.99 -10.20
C THR A 122 11.78 -9.79 -9.54
N ALA A 123 10.56 -9.44 -9.99
CA ALA A 123 9.84 -8.29 -9.46
C ALA A 123 9.10 -8.55 -8.13
N GLU A 124 8.94 -9.80 -7.70
CA GLU A 124 8.26 -10.16 -6.45
C GLU A 124 8.96 -9.56 -5.24
N TYR A 125 10.28 -9.63 -5.20
CA TYR A 125 11.13 -9.09 -4.15
C TYR A 125 10.94 -7.59 -3.95
N THR A 126 10.76 -6.84 -5.04
CA THR A 126 10.52 -5.39 -5.00
C THR A 126 9.06 -5.09 -4.74
N THR A 127 8.18 -5.64 -5.56
CA THR A 127 6.78 -5.20 -5.67
C THR A 127 6.00 -5.64 -4.47
N ASN A 128 6.12 -6.91 -4.07
CA ASN A 128 5.36 -7.42 -2.93
C ASN A 128 5.79 -6.71 -1.65
N THR A 129 7.10 -6.56 -1.45
CA THR A 129 7.68 -5.84 -0.32
C THR A 129 7.28 -4.36 -0.30
N PHE A 130 7.32 -3.68 -1.46
CA PHE A 130 6.83 -2.31 -1.59
C PHE A 130 5.34 -2.19 -1.23
N LEU A 131 4.51 -3.09 -1.73
CA LEU A 131 3.07 -3.08 -1.46
C LEU A 131 2.76 -3.40 -0.01
N THR A 132 3.52 -4.30 0.61
CA THR A 132 3.43 -4.59 2.04
C THR A 132 3.79 -3.37 2.88
N THR A 133 4.89 -2.69 2.56
CA THR A 133 5.28 -1.44 3.23
C THR A 133 4.24 -0.35 3.04
N LEU A 134 3.77 -0.15 1.81
CA LEU A 134 2.77 0.86 1.49
C LEU A 134 1.45 0.59 2.21
N ALA A 135 1.03 -0.67 2.29
CA ALA A 135 -0.19 -1.09 2.98
C ALA A 135 -0.06 -0.87 4.50
N ALA A 136 0.97 -1.45 5.12
CA ALA A 136 1.11 -1.52 6.57
C ALA A 136 1.70 -0.25 7.19
N PHE A 137 2.51 0.53 6.48
CA PHE A 137 3.24 1.68 7.05
C PHE A 137 3.01 2.98 6.26
N GLY A 138 2.36 2.89 5.10
CA GLY A 138 2.22 4.02 4.21
C GLY A 138 3.49 4.27 3.40
N HIS A 139 3.60 5.48 2.86
CA HIS A 139 4.69 5.82 1.95
C HIS A 139 5.93 6.30 2.72
N THR A 140 6.59 5.35 3.38
CA THR A 140 7.80 5.56 4.20
C THR A 140 9.01 5.97 3.34
N ALA A 141 10.11 6.38 3.99
CA ALA A 141 11.35 6.69 3.28
C ALA A 141 11.90 5.43 2.57
N THR A 142 11.83 4.26 3.21
CA THR A 142 12.17 2.95 2.65
C THR A 142 11.33 2.65 1.40
N ALA A 143 10.01 2.87 1.42
CA ALA A 143 9.16 2.64 0.25
C ALA A 143 9.56 3.54 -0.92
N ALA A 144 9.90 4.80 -0.65
CA ALA A 144 10.34 5.74 -1.66
C ALA A 144 11.72 5.39 -2.23
N GLU A 145 12.68 5.04 -1.39
CA GLU A 145 14.01 4.59 -1.82
C GLU A 145 13.92 3.31 -2.65
N LEU A 146 13.09 2.35 -2.26
CA LEU A 146 12.84 1.14 -3.04
C LEU A 146 12.27 1.46 -4.42
N ALA A 147 11.32 2.40 -4.51
CA ALA A 147 10.76 2.83 -5.78
C ALA A 147 11.78 3.55 -6.67
N LEU A 148 12.63 4.39 -6.08
CA LEU A 148 13.69 5.11 -6.78
C LEU A 148 14.77 4.13 -7.28
N ALA A 149 15.23 3.24 -6.40
CA ALA A 149 16.25 2.24 -6.69
C ALA A 149 15.77 1.29 -7.79
N SER A 150 14.54 0.78 -7.71
CA SER A 150 14.03 -0.14 -8.72
C SER A 150 13.85 0.55 -10.09
N THR A 151 13.31 1.77 -10.11
CA THR A 151 13.04 2.45 -11.39
C THR A 151 14.32 2.94 -12.08
N GLN A 152 15.41 3.19 -11.35
CA GLN A 152 16.68 3.64 -11.95
C GLN A 152 17.21 2.64 -13.00
N HIS A 153 16.88 1.35 -12.86
CA HIS A 153 17.30 0.32 -13.81
C HIS A 153 16.65 0.46 -15.18
N LEU A 154 15.53 1.19 -15.31
CA LEU A 154 14.82 1.29 -16.58
C LEU A 154 15.72 1.91 -17.67
N LEU A 155 16.27 3.11 -17.46
CA LEU A 155 17.14 3.79 -18.43
C LEU A 155 18.50 4.22 -17.87
N HIS A 156 18.71 4.13 -16.55
CA HIS A 156 19.84 4.75 -15.86
C HIS A 156 20.60 3.79 -14.95
N ALA A 157 20.66 2.51 -15.31
CA ALA A 157 21.52 1.55 -14.62
C ALA A 157 23.00 2.00 -14.63
N GLN A 158 23.82 1.40 -13.76
CA GLN A 158 25.23 1.77 -13.57
C GLN A 158 26.03 1.86 -14.89
N THR A 159 25.68 1.03 -15.87
CA THR A 159 26.11 1.19 -17.27
C THR A 159 24.91 1.04 -18.23
N PRO A 160 24.96 1.65 -19.44
CA PRO A 160 23.87 1.52 -20.43
C PRO A 160 23.53 0.08 -20.82
N GLU A 161 24.50 -0.84 -20.74
CA GLU A 161 24.32 -2.26 -21.02
C GLU A 161 23.48 -2.97 -19.95
N LEU A 162 23.50 -2.46 -18.71
CA LEU A 162 22.73 -3.01 -17.59
C LEU A 162 21.30 -2.46 -17.54
N ALA A 163 21.00 -1.39 -18.28
CA ALA A 163 19.65 -0.81 -18.30
C ALA A 163 18.64 -1.80 -18.87
N PHE A 164 17.53 -1.98 -18.17
CA PHE A 164 16.47 -2.92 -18.53
C PHE A 164 15.72 -2.48 -19.76
N GLY A 165 15.64 -1.18 -20.02
CA GLY A 165 14.98 -0.59 -21.17
C GLY A 165 15.91 0.19 -22.08
N GLY A 166 15.36 0.59 -23.22
CA GLY A 166 16.00 1.48 -24.19
C GLY A 166 15.02 1.83 -25.31
N ASP A 167 15.47 2.62 -26.27
CA ASP A 167 14.65 3.00 -27.42
C ASP A 167 14.70 1.96 -28.53
N SER A 168 13.53 1.50 -28.97
CA SER A 168 13.37 0.56 -30.08
C SER A 168 13.78 1.20 -31.41
N ASN A 169 13.77 0.43 -32.49
CA ASN A 169 14.01 0.95 -33.84
C ASN A 169 12.99 2.01 -34.28
N LEU A 170 11.85 2.12 -33.58
CA LEU A 170 10.84 3.15 -33.80
C LEU A 170 11.01 4.37 -32.87
N GLY A 171 12.03 4.38 -32.01
CA GLY A 171 12.24 5.41 -31.00
C GLY A 171 11.27 5.33 -29.82
N ARG A 172 10.66 4.16 -29.58
CA ARG A 172 9.74 3.90 -28.46
C ARG A 172 10.54 3.24 -27.34
N THR A 173 10.46 3.78 -26.13
CA THR A 173 11.14 3.17 -24.98
C THR A 173 10.42 1.89 -24.56
N HIS A 174 11.14 0.78 -24.48
CA HIS A 174 10.64 -0.53 -24.07
C HIS A 174 11.67 -1.30 -23.26
N PHE A 175 11.22 -2.27 -22.45
CA PHE A 175 12.12 -3.27 -21.88
C PHE A 175 12.82 -4.07 -22.97
N LYS A 176 14.10 -4.35 -22.75
CA LYS A 176 14.94 -5.15 -23.63
C LYS A 176 14.70 -6.65 -23.47
N SER A 177 14.15 -7.07 -22.34
CA SER A 177 13.89 -8.46 -21.99
C SER A 177 12.84 -8.56 -20.88
N PHE A 178 12.05 -9.63 -20.88
CA PHE A 178 11.21 -10.01 -19.74
C PHE A 178 11.95 -10.88 -18.73
N VAL A 179 13.21 -11.23 -19.00
CA VAL A 179 14.13 -11.93 -18.08
C VAL A 179 15.25 -10.98 -17.69
N PHE A 180 15.42 -10.70 -16.40
CA PHE A 180 16.45 -9.79 -15.88
C PHE A 180 16.74 -10.04 -14.39
N THR A 181 17.82 -9.42 -13.90
CA THR A 181 18.20 -9.35 -12.48
C THR A 181 18.77 -7.97 -12.17
N THR A 182 19.20 -7.71 -10.93
CA THR A 182 19.98 -6.50 -10.61
C THR A 182 21.20 -6.28 -11.51
N ASN A 183 21.74 -7.35 -12.11
CA ASN A 183 22.95 -7.33 -12.93
C ASN A 183 22.64 -7.14 -14.43
N GLY A 184 21.44 -6.65 -14.76
CA GLY A 184 21.01 -6.35 -16.12
C GLY A 184 20.05 -7.36 -16.71
N HIS A 185 19.80 -7.22 -18.01
CA HIS A 185 18.81 -8.01 -18.72
C HIS A 185 19.41 -9.27 -19.38
N GLY A 186 18.58 -10.29 -19.60
CA GLY A 186 18.94 -11.47 -20.36
C GLY A 186 19.27 -11.15 -21.82
N GLY A 187 20.29 -11.83 -22.37
CA GLY A 187 20.74 -11.65 -23.76
C GLY A 187 20.14 -12.64 -24.77
N ASP A 188 19.25 -13.53 -24.32
CA ASP A 188 18.59 -14.50 -25.19
C ASP A 188 17.55 -13.78 -26.08
N PRO A 189 17.66 -13.86 -27.42
CA PRO A 189 16.67 -13.28 -28.32
C PRO A 189 15.24 -13.76 -28.10
N ASP A 190 15.03 -14.99 -27.58
CA ASP A 190 13.70 -15.52 -27.30
C ASP A 190 13.05 -14.80 -26.09
N HIS A 191 13.87 -14.16 -25.24
CA HIS A 191 13.41 -13.36 -24.11
C HIS A 191 13.31 -11.87 -24.39
N ALA A 192 13.69 -11.41 -25.59
CA ALA A 192 13.79 -10.00 -25.96
C ALA A 192 12.42 -9.35 -26.21
N TRP A 193 11.59 -9.27 -25.17
CA TRP A 193 10.25 -8.69 -25.19
C TRP A 193 10.01 -7.79 -23.99
N ASP A 194 9.31 -6.69 -24.22
CA ASP A 194 8.59 -5.95 -23.19
C ASP A 194 7.18 -6.51 -23.09
N THR A 195 6.91 -7.23 -22.02
CA THR A 195 5.59 -7.83 -21.74
C THR A 195 4.81 -6.94 -20.80
N LEU A 196 3.48 -7.10 -20.75
CA LEU A 196 2.67 -6.35 -19.78
C LEU A 196 3.05 -6.62 -18.32
N LEU A 197 3.67 -7.78 -18.04
CA LEU A 197 4.14 -8.13 -16.71
C LEU A 197 5.39 -7.34 -16.29
N ASN A 198 6.13 -6.73 -17.22
CA ASN A 198 7.18 -5.75 -16.90
C ASN A 198 6.63 -4.55 -16.11
N GLY A 199 5.33 -4.27 -16.25
CA GLY A 199 4.58 -3.37 -15.39
C GLY A 199 4.71 -3.64 -13.89
N ARG A 200 4.84 -4.91 -13.49
CA ARG A 200 5.04 -5.31 -12.08
C ARG A 200 6.35 -4.75 -11.54
N ALA A 201 7.45 -4.97 -12.25
CA ALA A 201 8.78 -4.52 -11.85
C ALA A 201 8.89 -3.01 -11.64
N MET A 202 8.13 -2.24 -12.41
CA MET A 202 8.09 -0.78 -12.34
C MET A 202 6.99 -0.26 -11.42
N TYR A 203 6.14 -1.13 -10.85
CA TYR A 203 4.99 -0.68 -10.07
C TYR A 203 5.35 0.18 -8.85
N PRO A 204 6.44 -0.10 -8.10
CA PRO A 204 6.91 0.81 -7.05
C PRO A 204 7.11 2.23 -7.58
N GLY A 205 7.75 2.39 -8.74
CA GLY A 205 7.94 3.67 -9.42
C GLY A 205 6.64 4.30 -9.91
N VAL A 206 5.74 3.51 -10.52
CA VAL A 206 4.42 3.99 -10.99
C VAL A 206 3.58 4.50 -9.82
N SER A 207 3.46 3.72 -8.75
CA SER A 207 2.72 4.10 -7.53
C SER A 207 3.33 5.36 -6.88
N THR A 208 4.66 5.42 -6.80
CA THR A 208 5.37 6.58 -6.22
C THR A 208 5.25 7.82 -7.09
N SER A 209 5.39 7.70 -8.41
CA SER A 209 5.26 8.82 -9.37
C SER A 209 3.88 9.46 -9.36
N ALA A 210 2.86 8.68 -9.02
CA ALA A 210 1.50 9.17 -8.86
C ALA A 210 1.30 10.07 -7.61
N ARG A 211 2.30 10.17 -6.74
CA ARG A 211 2.32 11.09 -5.61
C ARG A 211 2.60 12.53 -6.09
N ALA A 212 1.83 13.48 -5.55
CA ALA A 212 1.66 14.81 -6.13
C ALA A 212 2.63 15.90 -5.62
N PRO A 213 3.92 15.61 -5.38
CA PRO A 213 4.88 16.65 -5.77
C PRO A 213 6.20 16.15 -6.35
N LEU A 214 6.27 14.93 -6.89
CA LEU A 214 7.41 14.61 -7.76
C LEU A 214 7.45 15.59 -8.93
N ALA A 215 8.61 15.82 -9.51
CA ALA A 215 8.75 16.66 -10.70
C ALA A 215 8.44 15.85 -11.95
N ASN A 216 7.89 16.46 -13.00
CA ASN A 216 7.95 15.82 -14.31
C ASN A 216 9.39 15.71 -14.84
N SER A 217 10.30 16.55 -14.33
CA SER A 217 11.73 16.50 -14.63
C SER A 217 12.51 15.50 -13.75
N HIS A 218 11.84 14.77 -12.87
CA HIS A 218 12.50 13.77 -12.05
C HIS A 218 12.91 12.61 -12.96
N PRO A 219 14.15 12.08 -12.90
CA PRO A 219 14.59 10.98 -13.76
C PRO A 219 13.60 9.80 -13.80
N MET A 220 13.24 9.23 -12.64
CA MET A 220 12.16 8.24 -12.51
C MET A 220 10.87 8.61 -13.26
N VAL A 221 10.35 9.84 -13.10
CA VAL A 221 9.10 10.25 -13.77
C VAL A 221 9.31 10.41 -15.27
N ALA A 222 10.44 10.98 -15.69
CA ALA A 222 10.79 11.14 -17.10
C ALA A 222 10.91 9.77 -17.79
N ASP A 223 11.58 8.80 -17.15
CA ASP A 223 11.75 7.44 -17.66
C ASP A 223 10.40 6.72 -17.77
N LEU A 224 9.57 6.81 -16.73
CA LEU A 224 8.21 6.25 -16.74
C LEU A 224 7.33 6.92 -17.81
N LEU A 225 7.45 8.23 -18.01
CA LEU A 225 6.71 8.94 -19.08
C LEU A 225 7.20 8.50 -20.47
N SER A 226 8.51 8.32 -20.67
CA SER A 226 9.07 7.81 -21.92
C SER A 226 8.56 6.41 -22.23
N TRP A 227 8.51 5.54 -21.22
CA TRP A 227 7.96 4.19 -21.35
C TRP A 227 6.44 4.20 -21.58
N ALA A 228 5.71 5.09 -20.89
CA ALA A 228 4.28 5.31 -21.12
C ALA A 228 3.99 5.81 -22.55
N ASP A 229 4.84 6.66 -23.11
CA ASP A 229 4.76 7.09 -24.51
C ASP A 229 4.91 5.90 -25.47
N GLY A 230 5.89 5.01 -25.22
CA GLY A 230 6.07 3.76 -25.97
C GLY A 230 4.82 2.89 -25.94
N TRP A 231 4.30 2.58 -24.75
CA TRP A 231 3.08 1.78 -24.60
C TRP A 231 1.83 2.42 -25.20
N ARG A 232 1.66 3.75 -25.06
CA ARG A 232 0.55 4.50 -25.68
C ARG A 232 0.59 4.36 -27.19
N ASP A 233 1.76 4.62 -27.78
CA ASP A 233 1.93 4.60 -29.23
C ASP A 233 1.79 3.20 -29.78
N ASP A 234 2.32 2.19 -29.08
CA ASP A 234 2.10 0.79 -29.39
C ASP A 234 0.62 0.43 -29.34
N ALA A 235 -0.11 0.79 -28.29
CA ALA A 235 -1.54 0.45 -28.17
C ALA A 235 -2.35 0.96 -29.36
N LEU A 236 -2.01 2.14 -29.89
CA LEU A 236 -2.69 2.75 -31.02
C LEU A 236 -2.19 2.25 -32.38
N ASP A 237 -1.07 1.53 -32.41
CA ASP A 237 -0.50 0.89 -33.60
C ASP A 237 -1.30 -0.36 -33.99
N THR A 238 -1.83 -0.37 -35.21
CA THR A 238 -2.64 -1.48 -35.74
C THR A 238 -1.85 -2.44 -36.63
N SER A 239 -0.52 -2.34 -36.64
CA SER A 239 0.32 -3.31 -37.33
C SER A 239 0.11 -4.73 -36.78
N GLY A 240 0.40 -5.76 -37.59
CA GLY A 240 0.20 -7.15 -37.19
C GLY A 240 -1.26 -7.57 -36.99
N SER A 241 -2.23 -6.82 -37.52
CA SER A 241 -3.68 -7.02 -37.32
C SER A 241 -4.16 -6.80 -35.88
N LYS A 242 -3.38 -6.10 -35.06
CA LYS A 242 -3.78 -5.72 -33.71
C LYS A 242 -4.90 -4.65 -33.75
N PRO A 243 -6.01 -4.82 -33.00
CA PRO A 243 -7.01 -3.76 -32.91
C PRO A 243 -6.48 -2.55 -32.11
N ALA A 244 -6.83 -1.35 -32.54
CA ALA A 244 -6.38 -0.12 -31.87
C ALA A 244 -6.89 -0.04 -30.43
N GLY A 245 -6.00 0.30 -29.51
CA GLY A 245 -6.24 0.37 -28.07
C GLY A 245 -5.70 -0.83 -27.29
N TRP A 246 -5.49 -1.97 -27.94
CA TRP A 246 -4.98 -3.16 -27.28
C TRP A 246 -3.46 -3.18 -27.27
N TYR A 247 -2.91 -3.77 -26.21
CA TYR A 247 -1.48 -3.97 -26.05
C TYR A 247 -1.10 -5.42 -26.33
N GLY A 248 0.10 -5.60 -26.83
CA GLY A 248 0.75 -6.90 -26.96
C GLY A 248 2.19 -6.78 -26.52
N PRO A 249 2.91 -7.90 -26.35
CA PRO A 249 4.35 -7.86 -26.15
C PRO A 249 5.03 -7.09 -27.27
N ALA A 250 5.93 -6.18 -26.90
CA ALA A 250 6.73 -5.44 -27.84
C ALA A 250 8.13 -6.08 -27.94
N GLY A 251 8.46 -6.64 -29.11
CA GLY A 251 9.76 -7.26 -29.34
C GLY A 251 10.88 -6.22 -29.37
N TRP A 252 11.99 -6.51 -28.71
CA TRP A 252 13.18 -5.64 -28.66
C TRP A 252 14.26 -6.08 -29.65
N PRO A 253 14.92 -5.17 -30.39
CA PRO A 253 14.62 -3.74 -30.57
C PRO A 253 13.63 -3.47 -31.72
N THR A 254 13.01 -4.52 -32.28
CA THR A 254 12.26 -4.43 -33.54
C THR A 254 10.91 -3.72 -33.43
N ASN A 255 10.37 -3.62 -32.22
CA ASN A 255 9.01 -3.20 -31.90
C ASN A 255 7.93 -4.12 -32.52
N ALA A 256 8.27 -5.37 -32.82
CA ALA A 256 7.32 -6.34 -33.34
C ALA A 256 6.23 -6.62 -32.29
N GLN A 257 4.96 -6.54 -32.68
CA GLN A 257 3.84 -6.79 -31.79
C GLN A 257 3.54 -8.30 -31.73
N GLY A 258 3.96 -8.94 -30.65
CA GLY A 258 3.86 -10.38 -30.42
C GLY A 258 4.65 -11.25 -31.42
N ASN A 259 4.60 -12.57 -31.21
CA ASN A 259 5.33 -13.58 -31.98
C ASN A 259 4.37 -14.37 -32.88
N GLY A 260 3.95 -13.77 -33.99
CA GLY A 260 2.94 -14.35 -34.90
C GLY A 260 1.49 -14.14 -34.45
N PHE A 261 1.27 -13.87 -33.15
CA PHE A 261 -0.01 -13.43 -32.59
C PHE A 261 0.24 -12.18 -31.74
N TRP A 262 -0.46 -11.08 -32.00
CA TRP A 262 -0.14 -9.80 -31.35
C TRP A 262 -0.26 -9.84 -29.82
N TRP A 263 -1.06 -10.75 -29.25
CA TRP A 263 -1.31 -10.87 -27.81
C TRP A 263 -0.36 -11.82 -27.07
N ASN A 264 0.71 -12.30 -27.73
CA ASN A 264 1.52 -13.39 -27.19
C ASN A 264 3.00 -13.33 -27.62
N HIS A 265 3.94 -13.49 -26.69
CA HIS A 265 5.39 -13.52 -26.96
C HIS A 265 5.94 -14.95 -27.22
N THR A 266 5.34 -16.00 -26.65
CA THR A 266 5.73 -17.42 -26.84
C THR A 266 5.40 -17.96 -28.24
N GLY A 267 4.55 -17.27 -28.99
CA GLY A 267 4.07 -17.68 -30.31
C GLY A 267 3.05 -18.81 -30.29
N THR A 268 2.45 -19.09 -29.13
CA THR A 268 1.39 -20.10 -28.99
C THR A 268 0.01 -19.44 -28.95
N ALA A 269 -0.88 -19.83 -29.87
CA ALA A 269 -2.22 -19.23 -29.94
C ALA A 269 -3.07 -19.42 -28.67
N SER A 270 -2.80 -20.46 -27.88
CA SER A 270 -3.53 -20.79 -26.66
C SER A 270 -3.18 -19.91 -25.47
N ASP A 271 -1.98 -19.34 -25.46
CA ASP A 271 -1.56 -18.52 -24.35
C ASP A 271 -2.16 -17.11 -24.53
N THR A 272 -3.14 -16.86 -23.67
CA THR A 272 -3.89 -15.61 -23.56
C THR A 272 -3.68 -15.02 -22.17
N ALA A 273 -2.63 -15.46 -21.46
CA ALA A 273 -2.35 -15.02 -20.11
C ALA A 273 -2.21 -13.50 -20.06
N GLU A 274 -1.61 -12.89 -21.09
CA GLU A 274 -1.50 -11.43 -21.14
C GLU A 274 -2.85 -10.73 -21.21
N LEU A 275 -3.86 -11.28 -21.91
CA LEU A 275 -5.22 -10.72 -22.00
C LEU A 275 -6.12 -11.08 -20.80
N SER A 276 -5.81 -12.17 -20.10
CA SER A 276 -6.67 -12.77 -19.07
C SER A 276 -6.10 -12.68 -17.65
N ALA A 277 -4.84 -12.32 -17.50
CA ALA A 277 -4.24 -11.86 -16.26
C ALA A 277 -4.40 -10.33 -16.20
N GLY A 278 -4.58 -9.76 -15.02
CA GLY A 278 -4.60 -8.30 -14.85
C GLY A 278 -3.26 -7.63 -15.08
N VAL A 279 -2.32 -8.25 -15.78
CA VAL A 279 -1.08 -7.61 -16.22
C VAL A 279 -1.34 -6.36 -17.06
N HIS A 280 -2.45 -6.32 -17.83
CA HIS A 280 -2.93 -5.11 -18.52
C HIS A 280 -3.00 -3.89 -17.63
N SER A 281 -3.33 -4.13 -16.37
CA SER A 281 -3.66 -3.07 -15.47
C SER A 281 -2.46 -2.32 -14.92
N TYR A 282 -1.26 -2.95 -14.91
CA TYR A 282 -0.02 -2.23 -14.65
C TYR A 282 0.25 -1.16 -15.71
N THR A 283 0.15 -1.54 -16.99
CA THR A 283 0.36 -0.61 -18.11
C THR A 283 -0.73 0.45 -18.15
N LEU A 284 -1.98 0.10 -17.87
CA LEU A 284 -3.06 1.08 -17.78
C LEU A 284 -2.86 2.06 -16.61
N ASP A 285 -2.40 1.59 -15.44
CA ASP A 285 -2.08 2.49 -14.31
C ASP A 285 -0.88 3.37 -14.64
N LEU A 286 0.14 2.86 -15.35
CA LEU A 286 1.25 3.67 -15.88
C LEU A 286 0.73 4.80 -16.79
N LEU A 287 -0.13 4.49 -17.76
CA LEU A 287 -0.70 5.50 -18.67
C LEU A 287 -1.59 6.50 -17.94
N ARG A 288 -2.39 6.03 -16.99
CA ARG A 288 -3.20 6.87 -16.11
C ARG A 288 -2.33 7.83 -15.31
N VAL A 289 -1.24 7.33 -14.72
CA VAL A 289 -0.28 8.18 -14.01
C VAL A 289 0.35 9.17 -14.99
N ALA A 290 0.74 8.76 -16.19
CA ALA A 290 1.24 9.67 -17.22
C ALA A 290 0.22 10.79 -17.56
N TYR A 291 -1.07 10.46 -17.67
CA TYR A 291 -2.16 11.43 -17.83
C TYR A 291 -2.23 12.42 -16.66
N GLN A 292 -2.26 11.92 -15.41
CA GLN A 292 -2.33 12.75 -14.20
C GLN A 292 -1.14 13.69 -14.07
N ARG A 293 0.04 13.25 -14.52
CA ARG A 293 1.32 13.94 -14.38
C ARG A 293 1.59 14.91 -15.51
N SER A 294 1.12 14.61 -16.71
CA SER A 294 1.38 15.45 -17.89
C SER A 294 0.59 16.76 -17.82
N SER A 295 1.31 17.86 -18.07
CA SER A 295 0.73 19.18 -18.30
C SER A 295 0.55 19.48 -19.80
N SER A 296 0.84 18.50 -20.67
CA SER A 296 0.69 18.67 -22.12
C SER A 296 -0.79 18.86 -22.48
N PRO A 297 -1.13 19.74 -23.44
CA PRO A 297 -2.47 19.82 -24.01
C PRO A 297 -2.95 18.48 -24.61
N ASP A 298 -2.02 17.60 -25.00
CA ASP A 298 -2.34 16.29 -25.57
C ASP A 298 -2.30 15.14 -24.55
N ARG A 299 -2.28 15.42 -23.25
CA ARG A 299 -2.23 14.39 -22.20
C ARG A 299 -3.39 13.39 -22.25
N TRP A 300 -4.56 13.81 -22.74
CA TRP A 300 -5.74 12.96 -22.93
C TRP A 300 -5.44 11.71 -23.77
N ARG A 301 -4.39 11.76 -24.61
CA ARG A 301 -3.95 10.62 -25.41
C ARG A 301 -3.46 9.43 -24.60
N TYR A 302 -2.98 9.62 -23.37
CA TYR A 302 -2.63 8.50 -22.50
C TYR A 302 -3.86 7.69 -22.06
N LEU A 303 -5.05 8.29 -22.05
CA LEU A 303 -6.30 7.61 -21.71
C LEU A 303 -6.96 6.90 -22.91
N LEU A 304 -6.52 7.19 -24.14
CA LEU A 304 -7.10 6.60 -25.35
C LEU A 304 -7.08 5.07 -25.35
N PRO A 305 -5.99 4.39 -24.95
CA PRO A 305 -5.99 2.94 -24.90
C PRO A 305 -7.08 2.36 -23.97
N ALA A 306 -7.28 2.97 -22.80
CA ALA A 306 -8.35 2.57 -21.88
C ALA A 306 -9.73 2.77 -22.51
N VAL A 307 -9.99 3.93 -23.12
CA VAL A 307 -11.25 4.23 -23.83
C VAL A 307 -11.54 3.19 -24.90
N ARG A 308 -10.53 2.86 -25.72
CA ARG A 308 -10.65 1.92 -26.83
C ARG A 308 -11.01 0.53 -26.34
N ILE A 309 -10.25 0.00 -25.37
CA ILE A 309 -10.50 -1.30 -24.75
C ILE A 309 -11.93 -1.37 -24.21
N LEU A 310 -12.37 -0.34 -23.49
CA LEU A 310 -13.72 -0.30 -22.92
C LEU A 310 -14.79 -0.21 -24.01
N ARG A 311 -14.57 0.55 -25.08
CA ARG A 311 -15.47 0.59 -26.24
C ARG A 311 -15.56 -0.78 -26.92
N SER A 312 -14.45 -1.49 -27.10
CA SER A 312 -14.43 -2.85 -27.64
C SER A 312 -15.27 -3.82 -26.80
N VAL A 313 -15.29 -3.64 -25.47
CA VAL A 313 -16.16 -4.41 -24.57
C VAL A 313 -17.63 -4.05 -24.79
N MET A 314 -17.97 -2.76 -24.86
CA MET A 314 -19.32 -2.31 -25.20
C MET A 314 -19.79 -2.88 -26.55
N ASP A 315 -18.94 -2.83 -27.58
CA ASP A 315 -19.23 -3.35 -28.91
C ASP A 315 -19.44 -4.87 -28.92
N TRP A 316 -18.69 -5.63 -28.11
CA TRP A 316 -18.89 -7.07 -27.93
C TRP A 316 -20.24 -7.40 -27.28
N GLU A 317 -20.65 -6.63 -26.28
CA GLU A 317 -21.96 -6.76 -25.65
C GLU A 317 -23.09 -6.40 -26.62
N ASP A 318 -22.95 -5.30 -27.35
CA ASP A 318 -23.93 -4.81 -28.31
C ASP A 318 -24.06 -5.74 -29.54
N ALA A 319 -22.99 -6.48 -29.86
CA ALA A 319 -23.00 -7.56 -30.84
C ALA A 319 -23.70 -8.84 -30.35
N GLY A 320 -24.27 -8.83 -29.13
CA GLY A 320 -25.00 -9.96 -28.56
C GLY A 320 -24.10 -11.02 -27.93
N LEU A 321 -22.94 -10.62 -27.39
CA LEU A 321 -22.02 -11.49 -26.66
C LEU A 321 -21.61 -12.75 -27.46
N PRO A 322 -21.12 -12.62 -28.70
CA PRO A 322 -20.76 -13.78 -29.51
C PRO A 322 -19.77 -14.68 -28.75
N ALA A 323 -20.11 -15.98 -28.63
CA ALA A 323 -19.36 -16.92 -27.80
C ALA A 323 -17.98 -17.27 -28.38
N ASN A 324 -17.81 -17.15 -29.70
CA ASN A 324 -16.55 -17.46 -30.40
C ASN A 324 -16.21 -16.35 -31.40
N PRO A 325 -15.91 -15.12 -30.94
CA PRO A 325 -15.46 -14.08 -31.85
C PRO A 325 -14.12 -14.50 -32.47
N PRO A 326 -13.79 -14.05 -33.71
CA PRO A 326 -12.54 -14.42 -34.37
C PRO A 326 -11.32 -14.11 -33.50
N GLN A 327 -10.50 -15.12 -33.24
CA GLN A 327 -9.32 -14.98 -32.40
C GLN A 327 -8.38 -13.88 -32.93
N GLY A 328 -7.90 -13.03 -32.02
CA GLY A 328 -7.09 -11.86 -32.34
C GLY A 328 -7.89 -10.63 -32.78
N GLY A 329 -9.19 -10.76 -33.02
CA GLY A 329 -10.07 -9.63 -33.29
C GLY A 329 -10.45 -8.87 -32.03
N ASP A 330 -11.00 -7.67 -32.24
CA ASP A 330 -11.37 -6.74 -31.18
C ASP A 330 -12.41 -7.34 -30.20
N LEU A 331 -13.50 -7.88 -30.75
CA LEU A 331 -14.55 -8.55 -29.95
C LEU A 331 -14.03 -9.78 -29.18
N TRP A 332 -13.00 -10.46 -29.71
CA TRP A 332 -12.39 -11.58 -29.03
C TRP A 332 -11.57 -11.11 -27.83
N ALA A 333 -10.70 -10.12 -28.01
CA ALA A 333 -9.91 -9.54 -26.93
C ALA A 333 -10.82 -8.96 -25.84
N ALA A 334 -11.87 -8.24 -26.24
CA ALA A 334 -12.92 -7.75 -25.36
C ALA A 334 -13.57 -8.87 -24.53
N SER A 335 -13.94 -9.99 -25.15
CA SER A 335 -14.52 -11.14 -24.44
C SER A 335 -13.55 -11.73 -23.40
N LYS A 336 -12.24 -11.75 -23.68
CA LYS A 336 -11.22 -12.24 -22.75
C LYS A 336 -11.07 -11.32 -21.56
N LEU A 337 -10.90 -10.02 -21.80
CA LEU A 337 -10.79 -9.03 -20.74
C LEU A 337 -12.07 -9.00 -19.88
N LYS A 338 -13.25 -9.00 -20.51
CA LYS A 338 -14.54 -8.90 -19.83
C LYS A 338 -14.82 -10.11 -18.93
N SER A 339 -14.29 -11.29 -19.27
CA SER A 339 -14.39 -12.52 -18.46
C SER A 339 -13.46 -12.53 -17.24
N ASN A 340 -12.53 -11.57 -17.14
CA ASN A 340 -11.58 -11.44 -16.05
C ASN A 340 -12.26 -10.84 -14.80
N SER A 341 -11.94 -11.39 -13.62
CA SER A 341 -12.40 -10.86 -12.33
C SER A 341 -11.83 -9.47 -11.99
N ARG A 342 -10.91 -8.93 -12.79
CA ARG A 342 -10.34 -7.58 -12.62
C ARG A 342 -11.00 -6.50 -13.46
N PHE A 343 -11.92 -6.85 -14.37
CA PHE A 343 -12.54 -5.89 -15.28
C PHE A 343 -13.23 -4.73 -14.56
N GLY A 344 -14.07 -5.01 -13.55
CA GLY A 344 -14.75 -3.96 -12.78
C GLY A 344 -13.79 -2.97 -12.12
N GLY A 345 -12.68 -3.46 -11.54
CA GLY A 345 -11.65 -2.61 -10.94
C GLY A 345 -10.93 -1.72 -11.97
N LEU A 346 -10.68 -2.24 -13.17
CA LEU A 346 -10.12 -1.48 -14.29
C LEU A 346 -11.05 -0.35 -14.73
N VAL A 347 -12.34 -0.66 -14.95
CA VAL A 347 -13.36 0.34 -15.35
C VAL A 347 -13.39 1.47 -14.34
N LEU A 348 -13.50 1.10 -13.07
CA LEU A 348 -13.57 2.03 -11.97
C LEU A 348 -12.33 2.93 -11.86
N ALA A 349 -11.13 2.38 -12.00
CA ALA A 349 -9.89 3.14 -11.91
C ALA A 349 -9.82 4.27 -12.95
N HIS A 350 -10.49 4.10 -14.09
CA HIS A 350 -10.47 5.06 -15.20
C HIS A 350 -11.73 5.91 -15.31
N LEU A 351 -12.88 5.46 -14.78
CA LEU A 351 -14.19 6.09 -14.96
C LEU A 351 -14.18 7.59 -14.64
N GLY A 352 -13.60 7.99 -13.50
CA GLY A 352 -13.54 9.40 -13.12
C GLY A 352 -12.82 10.28 -14.14
N GLU A 353 -11.67 9.84 -14.64
CA GLU A 353 -10.86 10.59 -15.59
C GLU A 353 -11.48 10.60 -16.98
N LEU A 354 -12.01 9.46 -17.43
CA LEU A 354 -12.71 9.33 -18.70
C LEU A 354 -13.99 10.19 -18.74
N ALA A 355 -14.77 10.19 -17.64
CA ALA A 355 -16.01 10.96 -17.55
C ALA A 355 -15.76 12.48 -17.49
N THR A 356 -14.59 12.94 -17.03
CA THR A 356 -14.34 14.36 -16.78
C THR A 356 -13.34 15.02 -17.73
N ASP A 357 -12.57 14.27 -18.52
CA ASP A 357 -11.65 14.83 -19.49
C ASP A 357 -12.40 15.52 -20.67
N ALA A 358 -12.14 16.81 -20.86
CA ALA A 358 -12.87 17.61 -21.83
C ALA A 358 -12.54 17.26 -23.30
N ASP A 359 -11.30 16.83 -23.58
CA ASP A 359 -10.88 16.48 -24.94
C ASP A 359 -11.52 15.16 -25.37
N LEU A 360 -11.52 14.14 -24.51
CA LEU A 360 -12.18 12.85 -24.80
C LEU A 360 -13.69 12.99 -25.02
N ASN A 361 -14.33 13.87 -24.27
CA ASN A 361 -15.77 14.11 -24.31
C ASN A 361 -16.23 14.98 -25.50
N THR A 362 -15.30 15.63 -26.22
CA THR A 362 -15.64 16.56 -27.31
C THR A 362 -15.04 16.18 -28.66
N ARG A 363 -13.94 15.42 -28.67
CA ARG A 363 -13.28 14.98 -29.91
C ARG A 363 -13.96 13.75 -30.49
N HIS A 364 -14.23 13.80 -31.79
CA HIS A 364 -14.75 12.67 -32.53
C HIS A 364 -13.78 11.50 -32.54
N ASP A 365 -14.35 10.32 -32.37
CA ASP A 365 -13.63 9.07 -32.52
C ASP A 365 -13.41 8.77 -34.03
N PRO A 366 -12.15 8.65 -34.52
CA PRO A 366 -11.89 8.33 -35.92
C PRO A 366 -12.37 6.94 -36.35
N LEU A 367 -12.55 6.00 -35.41
CA LEU A 367 -13.10 4.66 -35.69
C LEU A 367 -14.64 4.64 -35.59
N ASN A 368 -15.22 5.61 -34.89
CA ASN A 368 -16.66 5.82 -34.84
C ASN A 368 -17.00 7.31 -35.00
N PRO A 369 -17.05 7.83 -36.25
CA PRO A 369 -17.27 9.26 -36.48
C PRO A 369 -18.61 9.80 -35.96
N SER A 370 -19.55 8.91 -35.60
CA SER A 370 -20.85 9.27 -35.04
C SER A 370 -20.81 9.57 -33.54
N SER A 371 -19.71 9.23 -32.86
CA SER A 371 -19.52 9.46 -31.43
C SER A 371 -18.24 10.25 -31.15
N THR A 372 -18.13 10.73 -29.92
CA THR A 372 -16.86 11.17 -29.32
C THR A 372 -16.07 9.94 -28.82
N TYR A 373 -14.81 10.13 -28.43
CA TYR A 373 -14.05 9.05 -27.80
C TYR A 373 -14.78 8.50 -26.57
N VAL A 374 -15.23 9.40 -25.69
CA VAL A 374 -16.09 9.09 -24.55
C VAL A 374 -17.41 9.80 -24.74
N ASP A 375 -18.51 9.06 -24.78
CA ASP A 375 -19.87 9.58 -24.87
C ASP A 375 -20.73 9.11 -23.69
N ALA A 376 -21.96 9.63 -23.60
CA ALA A 376 -22.87 9.30 -22.52
C ALA A 376 -23.22 7.81 -22.45
N ASP A 377 -23.25 7.11 -23.59
CA ASP A 377 -23.58 5.68 -23.64
C ASP A 377 -22.44 4.83 -23.07
N LEU A 378 -21.18 5.17 -23.39
CA LEU A 378 -20.02 4.50 -22.79
C LEU A 378 -19.97 4.76 -21.27
N ILE A 379 -20.21 6.00 -20.82
CA ILE A 379 -20.23 6.31 -19.39
C ILE A 379 -21.33 5.54 -18.68
N ALA A 380 -22.57 5.56 -19.20
CA ALA A 380 -23.67 4.80 -18.63
C ALA A 380 -23.37 3.29 -18.62
N ARG A 381 -22.69 2.78 -19.65
CA ARG A 381 -22.27 1.38 -19.71
C ARG A 381 -21.19 1.06 -18.67
N MET A 382 -20.21 1.94 -18.49
CA MET A 382 -19.17 1.79 -17.47
C MET A 382 -19.74 1.82 -16.06
N GLU A 383 -20.65 2.76 -15.77
CA GLU A 383 -21.40 2.80 -14.52
C GLU A 383 -22.16 1.48 -14.30
N ASN A 384 -22.83 0.99 -15.35
CA ASN A 384 -23.52 -0.29 -15.32
C ASN A 384 -22.56 -1.49 -15.18
N TRP A 385 -21.33 -1.46 -15.69
CA TRP A 385 -20.35 -2.53 -15.43
C TRP A 385 -19.86 -2.50 -13.98
N VAL A 386 -19.58 -1.31 -13.44
CA VAL A 386 -19.27 -1.14 -12.02
C VAL A 386 -20.46 -1.56 -11.15
N GLU A 387 -21.69 -1.49 -11.64
CA GLU A 387 -22.89 -1.95 -10.94
C GLU A 387 -23.13 -3.48 -11.10
N ILE A 388 -23.27 -3.98 -12.33
CA ILE A 388 -23.71 -5.33 -12.69
C ILE A 388 -22.57 -6.35 -12.66
N GLU A 389 -21.45 -6.05 -13.29
CA GLU A 389 -20.35 -7.02 -13.45
C GLU A 389 -19.60 -7.21 -12.15
N PHE A 390 -19.58 -6.17 -11.35
CA PHE A 390 -19.29 -6.22 -9.93
C PHE A 390 -20.21 -7.19 -9.17
N ASN A 391 -21.52 -7.21 -9.47
CA ASN A 391 -22.46 -8.19 -8.90
C ASN A 391 -22.25 -9.64 -9.41
N GLY A 392 -21.41 -9.87 -10.43
CA GLY A 392 -20.92 -11.18 -10.85
C GLY A 392 -19.52 -11.54 -10.29
N GLN A 393 -18.73 -10.51 -9.94
CA GLN A 393 -17.39 -10.62 -9.37
C GLN A 393 -17.39 -11.08 -7.91
N PRO A 394 -16.21 -11.49 -7.40
CA PRO A 394 -16.08 -11.81 -6.00
C PRO A 394 -16.48 -10.71 -5.05
N ALA A 395 -16.99 -11.18 -3.94
CA ALA A 395 -17.86 -10.44 -3.06
C ALA A 395 -17.15 -9.20 -2.45
N GLY A 396 -15.86 -9.25 -2.10
CA GLY A 396 -15.16 -8.11 -1.49
C GLY A 396 -14.65 -7.04 -2.46
N LEU A 397 -14.51 -7.32 -3.77
CA LEU A 397 -14.34 -6.23 -4.73
C LEU A 397 -15.59 -5.37 -4.76
N ARG A 398 -16.80 -5.98 -4.62
CA ARG A 398 -18.14 -5.35 -4.68
C ARG A 398 -18.38 -4.15 -3.76
N TYR A 399 -17.45 -3.91 -2.86
CA TYR A 399 -17.70 -3.04 -1.74
C TYR A 399 -16.80 -1.82 -1.70
N ALA A 400 -15.52 -1.97 -2.06
CA ALA A 400 -14.55 -0.90 -1.88
C ALA A 400 -14.94 0.41 -2.57
N LEU A 401 -15.71 0.37 -3.67
CA LEU A 401 -15.64 1.46 -4.65
C LEU A 401 -16.93 1.80 -5.45
N GLY A 402 -18.12 1.45 -4.98
CA GLY A 402 -19.36 1.78 -5.70
C GLY A 402 -20.18 2.91 -5.07
N ASP A 403 -20.61 3.88 -5.89
CA ASP A 403 -21.86 4.61 -5.69
C ASP A 403 -22.75 4.52 -6.93
N LEU A 404 -24.06 4.68 -6.73
CA LEU A 404 -25.02 5.34 -7.63
C LEU A 404 -26.43 5.04 -7.13
N GLN A 405 -27.08 6.03 -6.50
CA GLN A 405 -28.48 6.46 -6.65
C GLN A 405 -28.92 7.24 -5.38
N PRO A 406 -29.57 8.41 -5.52
CA PRO A 406 -30.09 9.19 -4.39
C PRO A 406 -31.25 8.48 -3.68
N CYS A 407 -31.33 8.63 -2.35
CA CYS A 407 -32.28 7.96 -1.44
C CYS A 407 -33.78 8.19 -1.70
N ASN A 408 -34.16 8.90 -2.77
CA ASN A 408 -35.51 9.45 -2.92
C ASN A 408 -36.37 8.75 -4.01
N ALA A 409 -35.89 7.70 -4.68
CA ALA A 409 -36.53 7.17 -5.91
C ALA A 409 -36.92 5.66 -5.96
N GLY A 410 -37.19 4.99 -4.82
CA GLY A 410 -38.04 3.79 -4.82
C GLY A 410 -37.41 2.38 -4.95
N PHE A 411 -36.08 2.24 -4.94
CA PHE A 411 -35.34 0.99 -4.64
C PHE A 411 -33.97 1.35 -4.02
N THR A 412 -33.17 0.39 -3.55
CA THR A 412 -32.98 0.04 -2.13
C THR A 412 -31.57 0.48 -1.72
N ALA A 413 -31.42 1.05 -0.52
CA ALA A 413 -30.13 1.32 0.12
C ALA A 413 -29.23 0.06 0.17
N LYS A 414 -27.91 0.19 0.40
CA LYS A 414 -27.06 -0.99 0.70
C LYS A 414 -27.33 -1.41 2.15
N PRO A 415 -28.17 -2.44 2.44
CA PRO A 415 -28.30 -2.89 3.80
C PRO A 415 -26.97 -3.47 4.24
N THR A 416 -26.63 -3.21 5.50
CA THR A 416 -25.49 -3.83 6.19
C THR A 416 -25.39 -5.35 6.00
N ALA A 417 -26.52 -6.04 5.77
CA ALA A 417 -26.58 -7.47 5.46
C ALA A 417 -25.86 -7.89 4.16
N MET A 418 -25.63 -6.98 3.20
CA MET A 418 -24.88 -7.31 1.98
C MET A 418 -23.41 -7.61 2.27
N PHE A 419 -22.86 -7.04 3.36
CA PHE A 419 -21.46 -7.24 3.73
C PHE A 419 -21.20 -8.62 4.33
N THR A 420 -22.21 -9.21 4.99
CA THR A 420 -22.15 -10.54 5.62
C THR A 420 -21.60 -11.61 4.66
N GLY A 421 -22.11 -11.66 3.43
CA GLY A 421 -21.73 -12.68 2.46
C GLY A 421 -20.24 -12.61 2.08
N ASN A 422 -19.67 -11.42 2.09
CA ASN A 422 -18.27 -11.18 1.80
C ASN A 422 -17.42 -11.70 2.95
N TYR A 423 -17.64 -11.19 4.16
CA TYR A 423 -16.85 -11.59 5.33
C TYR A 423 -16.94 -13.08 5.64
N LYS A 424 -18.08 -13.74 5.38
CA LYS A 424 -18.20 -15.21 5.47
C LYS A 424 -17.28 -15.94 4.50
N LYS A 425 -17.17 -15.47 3.26
CA LYS A 425 -16.24 -16.01 2.26
C LYS A 425 -14.80 -15.79 2.71
N ILE A 426 -14.46 -14.58 3.15
CA ILE A 426 -13.12 -14.25 3.67
C ILE A 426 -12.72 -15.16 4.82
N LEU A 427 -13.57 -15.28 5.83
CA LEU A 427 -13.33 -16.18 6.96
C LEU A 427 -13.17 -17.62 6.50
N SER A 428 -13.95 -18.06 5.51
CA SER A 428 -13.83 -19.40 4.95
C SER A 428 -12.50 -19.60 4.22
N TYR A 429 -12.01 -18.59 3.50
CA TYR A 429 -10.70 -18.60 2.84
C TYR A 429 -9.58 -18.82 3.84
N TYR A 430 -9.49 -17.97 4.87
CA TYR A 430 -8.43 -18.08 5.87
C TYR A 430 -8.52 -19.38 6.66
N ARG A 431 -9.73 -19.82 7.01
CA ARG A 431 -9.94 -21.12 7.67
C ARG A 431 -9.53 -22.33 6.80
N GLN A 432 -9.57 -22.21 5.47
CA GLN A 432 -9.23 -23.30 4.55
C GLN A 432 -7.75 -23.30 4.16
N LEU A 433 -7.15 -22.15 3.89
CA LEU A 433 -5.77 -22.04 3.40
C LEU A 433 -4.72 -21.92 4.50
N TYR A 434 -5.07 -21.27 5.60
CA TYR A 434 -4.24 -21.18 6.79
C TYR A 434 -4.99 -21.84 7.92
N PRO A 435 -5.19 -23.17 7.87
CA PRO A 435 -6.01 -23.83 8.85
C PRO A 435 -5.28 -23.82 10.20
N LEU A 436 -5.45 -22.73 10.93
CA LEU A 436 -5.32 -22.70 12.37
C LEU A 436 -6.39 -23.65 12.92
N LEU A 437 -6.09 -24.35 14.01
CA LEU A 437 -7.01 -25.32 14.62
C LEU A 437 -8.27 -24.61 15.19
N THR A 438 -9.16 -24.08 14.36
CA THR A 438 -10.46 -23.57 14.80
C THR A 438 -11.33 -24.74 15.27
N THR A 439 -12.39 -24.47 16.03
CA THR A 439 -13.31 -25.51 16.54
C THR A 439 -13.98 -26.34 15.46
N GLY A 440 -13.95 -25.90 14.19
CA GLY A 440 -14.46 -26.62 13.04
C GLY A 440 -13.50 -26.53 11.86
N VAL A 441 -12.59 -27.49 11.75
CA VAL A 441 -11.83 -27.72 10.52
C VAL A 441 -12.74 -28.43 9.51
N ILE A 442 -12.90 -27.87 8.32
CA ILE A 442 -13.53 -28.56 7.19
C ILE A 442 -12.47 -29.48 6.59
N HIS A 443 -12.64 -30.79 6.79
CA HIS A 443 -11.75 -31.82 6.27
C HIS A 443 -11.67 -31.79 4.74
N THR A 444 -10.48 -31.65 4.16
CA THR A 444 -10.12 -32.34 2.90
C THR A 444 -8.62 -32.60 2.82
N ASP A 445 -8.26 -33.86 2.58
CA ASP A 445 -6.90 -34.31 2.36
C ASP A 445 -6.45 -33.79 0.99
N ARG A 446 -5.49 -32.85 0.98
CA ARG A 446 -4.95 -32.16 -0.21
C ARG A 446 -5.97 -31.27 -0.91
N ILE A 447 -5.97 -30.00 -0.52
CA ILE A 447 -6.49 -28.97 -1.40
C ILE A 447 -5.44 -28.70 -2.49
N ASN A 448 -5.48 -29.46 -3.59
CA ASN A 448 -5.09 -28.89 -4.88
C ASN A 448 -6.21 -27.91 -5.24
N LEU A 449 -6.13 -26.67 -4.75
CA LEU A 449 -6.93 -25.62 -5.35
C LEU A 449 -6.38 -25.49 -6.77
N SER A 450 -7.14 -25.97 -7.75
CA SER A 450 -6.99 -25.44 -9.08
C SER A 450 -7.28 -23.95 -8.97
N PHE A 451 -6.23 -23.11 -8.95
CA PHE A 451 -6.33 -21.65 -9.03
C PHE A 451 -7.12 -21.22 -10.28
N ASN A 452 -7.25 -22.10 -11.28
CA ASN A 452 -7.99 -21.89 -12.52
C ASN A 452 -9.53 -22.03 -12.37
N GLY A 453 -10.05 -22.15 -11.15
CA GLY A 453 -11.44 -22.54 -10.90
C GLY A 453 -12.26 -21.57 -10.07
N GLY A 454 -12.14 -20.25 -10.24
CA GLY A 454 -13.11 -19.21 -9.82
C GLY A 454 -13.43 -19.05 -8.32
N GLY A 455 -13.47 -20.11 -7.50
CA GLY A 455 -13.74 -20.06 -6.07
C GLY A 455 -12.62 -19.40 -5.25
N PRO A 456 -11.33 -19.76 -5.46
CA PRO A 456 -10.20 -19.20 -4.71
C PRO A 456 -9.85 -17.76 -5.07
N SER A 457 -9.84 -17.41 -6.36
CA SER A 457 -9.73 -16.02 -6.82
C SER A 457 -10.86 -15.18 -6.22
N ASN A 458 -12.06 -15.77 -6.15
CA ASN A 458 -13.19 -15.10 -5.55
C ASN A 458 -13.11 -14.90 -4.02
N LEU A 459 -12.30 -15.70 -3.37
CA LEU A 459 -12.10 -15.71 -1.92
C LEU A 459 -10.93 -14.78 -1.54
N LEU A 460 -9.84 -14.75 -2.33
CA LEU A 460 -8.73 -13.78 -2.27
C LEU A 460 -9.20 -12.34 -2.53
N ALA A 461 -9.96 -12.15 -3.61
CA ALA A 461 -10.56 -10.87 -3.95
C ALA A 461 -11.55 -10.38 -2.90
N ALA A 462 -12.18 -11.29 -2.15
CA ALA A 462 -13.03 -10.93 -1.04
C ALA A 462 -12.23 -10.47 0.18
N ALA A 463 -11.14 -11.18 0.51
CA ALA A 463 -10.37 -11.01 1.74
C ALA A 463 -9.53 -9.73 1.76
N ASN A 464 -8.97 -9.41 0.60
CA ASN A 464 -7.90 -8.44 0.49
C ASN A 464 -8.30 -7.25 -0.40
N GLY A 465 -9.47 -7.30 -1.04
CA GLY A 465 -9.75 -6.49 -2.22
C GLY A 465 -8.98 -6.96 -3.45
N GLU A 466 -8.34 -8.14 -3.41
CA GLU A 466 -7.29 -8.52 -4.35
C GLU A 466 -7.47 -9.83 -5.14
N ASP A 467 -8.25 -9.76 -6.20
CA ASP A 467 -7.68 -10.26 -7.46
C ASP A 467 -6.68 -9.21 -8.00
N LEU A 468 -5.90 -8.52 -7.15
CA LEU A 468 -5.05 -7.37 -7.50
C LEU A 468 -3.56 -7.67 -7.32
N VAL A 469 -3.22 -8.95 -7.06
CA VAL A 469 -1.84 -9.42 -6.93
C VAL A 469 -0.99 -9.08 -8.17
N GLU A 470 -1.65 -8.75 -9.29
CA GLU A 470 -1.01 -8.07 -10.40
C GLU A 470 -1.86 -6.91 -10.95
N GLY A 471 -1.44 -5.67 -10.71
CA GLY A 471 -1.65 -4.57 -11.67
C GLY A 471 -2.53 -3.38 -11.28
N ILE A 472 -3.53 -3.53 -10.42
CA ILE A 472 -4.30 -2.37 -9.89
C ILE A 472 -4.15 -2.37 -8.39
N VAL A 473 -3.27 -1.56 -7.83
CA VAL A 473 -3.32 -1.35 -6.38
C VAL A 473 -4.32 -0.22 -6.16
N PHE A 474 -5.47 -0.58 -5.59
CA PHE A 474 -6.37 0.45 -5.09
C PHE A 474 -5.61 1.25 -4.03
N ARG A 475 -5.38 2.51 -4.34
CA ARG A 475 -4.76 3.42 -3.39
C ARG A 475 -5.71 3.56 -2.21
N PRO A 476 -5.28 3.29 -0.96
CA PRO A 476 -6.10 3.61 0.19
C PRO A 476 -6.53 5.08 0.08
N LEU A 477 -7.82 5.33 0.31
CA LEU A 477 -8.36 6.69 0.38
C LEU A 477 -8.22 7.24 1.80
N VAL A 478 -8.51 6.37 2.77
CA VAL A 478 -8.56 6.68 4.19
C VAL A 478 -8.02 5.48 4.98
N ARG A 479 -7.13 5.72 5.94
CA ARG A 479 -6.69 4.71 6.93
C ARG A 479 -7.24 5.03 8.31
N TRP A 480 -7.46 3.99 9.10
CA TRP A 480 -8.00 4.06 10.46
C TRP A 480 -7.02 3.44 11.44
N ARG A 481 -6.77 4.11 12.56
CA ARG A 481 -5.78 3.69 13.57
C ARG A 481 -6.30 4.00 14.97
N SER A 482 -5.87 3.27 15.98
CA SER A 482 -6.05 3.71 17.37
C SER A 482 -5.09 4.84 17.71
N LEU A 483 -5.43 5.62 18.75
CA LEU A 483 -4.44 6.42 19.47
C LEU A 483 -3.35 5.51 20.04
N ALA A 484 -2.17 6.09 20.25
CA ALA A 484 -1.10 5.44 20.96
C ALA A 484 -1.64 4.89 22.30
N GLY A 485 -1.64 3.57 22.42
CA GLY A 485 -1.89 2.87 23.68
C GLY A 485 -3.31 2.43 23.89
N GLN A 486 -4.12 2.57 22.84
CA GLN A 486 -5.48 2.12 22.82
C GLN A 486 -5.61 0.98 21.81
N SER A 487 -6.47 0.02 22.12
CA SER A 487 -6.94 -0.93 21.13
C SER A 487 -8.16 -0.37 20.41
N LEU A 488 -8.24 -0.64 19.11
CA LEU A 488 -9.35 -0.22 18.27
C LEU A 488 -10.31 -1.41 18.07
N ASP A 489 -11.20 -1.67 19.04
CA ASP A 489 -12.31 -2.63 18.85
C ASP A 489 -13.39 -1.97 17.97
N LEU A 490 -13.06 -1.80 16.69
CA LEU A 490 -13.82 -1.06 15.69
C LEU A 490 -13.90 -1.85 14.38
N ALA A 491 -15.13 -2.10 13.92
CA ALA A 491 -15.37 -2.52 12.55
C ALA A 491 -15.50 -1.27 11.66
N VAL A 492 -14.83 -1.24 10.51
CA VAL A 492 -14.91 -0.14 9.55
C VAL A 492 -15.17 -0.70 8.16
N GLN A 493 -16.19 -0.14 7.51
CA GLN A 493 -16.68 -0.57 6.23
C GLN A 493 -16.85 0.66 5.34
N CYS A 494 -15.91 0.84 4.42
CA CYS A 494 -15.74 2.01 3.56
C CYS A 494 -16.52 1.91 2.22
N ASN A 495 -17.40 2.87 1.94
CA ASN A 495 -18.02 3.05 0.64
C ASN A 495 -17.35 4.26 -0.06
N ALA A 496 -16.52 4.05 -1.08
CA ALA A 496 -16.12 5.18 -1.93
C ALA A 496 -17.32 5.56 -2.80
N ARG A 497 -17.83 6.78 -2.59
CA ARG A 497 -19.12 7.19 -3.14
C ARG A 497 -19.02 8.18 -4.32
N GLY A 498 -17.84 8.44 -4.88
CA GLY A 498 -17.75 9.28 -6.07
C GLY A 498 -16.66 8.83 -7.02
N TYR A 499 -17.01 8.50 -8.26
CA TYR A 499 -16.03 8.23 -9.33
C TYR A 499 -15.11 9.42 -9.61
N VAL A 500 -15.56 10.63 -9.27
CA VAL A 500 -14.78 11.88 -9.33
C VAL A 500 -13.97 12.16 -8.04
N GLY A 501 -13.97 11.24 -7.07
CA GLY A 501 -13.26 11.41 -5.79
C GLY A 501 -13.77 12.55 -4.92
N SER A 502 -15.01 13.01 -5.13
CA SER A 502 -15.59 14.17 -4.43
C SER A 502 -16.14 13.83 -3.05
N TYR A 503 -16.47 12.57 -2.75
CA TYR A 503 -16.86 12.16 -1.40
C TYR A 503 -16.60 10.67 -1.13
N TYR A 504 -16.30 10.39 0.13
CA TYR A 504 -16.03 9.08 0.72
C TYR A 504 -16.99 8.89 1.89
N THR A 505 -17.57 7.69 2.07
CA THR A 505 -18.32 7.36 3.28
C THR A 505 -17.80 6.07 3.92
N ALA A 506 -18.01 5.90 5.22
CA ALA A 506 -17.71 4.67 5.92
C ALA A 506 -18.73 4.43 7.03
N PHE A 507 -19.23 3.20 7.12
CA PHE A 507 -19.84 2.72 8.34
C PHE A 507 -18.75 2.37 9.34
N THR A 508 -18.96 2.71 10.59
CA THR A 508 -18.09 2.34 11.69
C THR A 508 -18.94 1.69 12.78
N TYR A 509 -18.48 0.60 13.39
CA TYR A 509 -19.13 0.00 14.54
C TYR A 509 -18.14 -0.11 15.70
N ASN A 510 -18.36 0.67 16.75
CA ASN A 510 -17.57 0.61 17.99
C ASN A 510 -18.19 -0.45 18.91
N PHE A 511 -17.46 -1.52 19.19
CA PHE A 511 -17.89 -2.61 20.07
C PHE A 511 -17.76 -2.27 21.57
N GLY A 512 -17.08 -1.16 21.91
CA GLY A 512 -16.90 -0.70 23.27
C GLY A 512 -18.16 -0.06 23.87
N ALA A 513 -18.29 -0.14 25.19
CA ALA A 513 -19.38 0.52 25.93
C ALA A 513 -19.19 2.04 26.09
N ALA A 514 -18.05 2.58 25.65
CA ALA A 514 -17.70 3.99 25.73
C ALA A 514 -17.20 4.49 24.36
N PRO A 515 -17.32 5.80 24.09
CA PRO A 515 -16.74 6.38 22.88
C PRO A 515 -15.24 6.08 22.79
N LEU A 516 -14.79 5.70 21.60
CA LEU A 516 -13.37 5.56 21.28
C LEU A 516 -12.91 6.73 20.43
N THR A 517 -11.60 6.99 20.39
CA THR A 517 -11.02 7.95 19.46
C THR A 517 -10.18 7.22 18.43
N ALA A 518 -10.58 7.32 17.16
CA ALA A 518 -9.83 6.79 16.03
C ALA A 518 -9.01 7.91 15.39
N VAL A 519 -7.76 7.64 15.02
CA VAL A 519 -6.98 8.50 14.14
C VAL A 519 -7.31 8.13 12.69
N VAL A 520 -7.85 9.09 11.96
CA VAL A 520 -8.22 8.94 10.55
C VAL A 520 -7.19 9.68 9.70
N GLN A 521 -6.55 8.96 8.77
CA GLN A 521 -5.58 9.52 7.83
C GLN A 521 -6.20 9.62 6.43
N LEU A 522 -6.20 10.81 5.84
CA LEU A 522 -6.54 11.02 4.43
C LEU A 522 -5.31 10.76 3.56
N ASP A 523 -5.41 9.78 2.69
CA ASP A 523 -4.28 9.20 1.98
C ASP A 523 -4.20 9.68 0.52
N GLN A 524 -3.29 9.10 -0.26
CA GLN A 524 -2.92 9.52 -1.60
C GLN A 524 -4.06 9.42 -2.63
N GLY A 525 -5.03 8.53 -2.43
CA GLY A 525 -6.15 8.42 -3.35
C GLY A 525 -7.13 9.61 -3.28
N LEU A 526 -7.03 10.45 -2.25
CA LEU A 526 -7.77 11.71 -2.15
C LEU A 526 -6.89 12.87 -2.65
N ALA A 527 -7.41 13.67 -3.59
CA ALA A 527 -6.71 14.84 -4.11
C ALA A 527 -6.44 15.90 -3.02
N ALA A 528 -5.46 16.79 -3.22
CA ALA A 528 -5.31 17.95 -2.34
C ALA A 528 -6.57 18.84 -2.42
N GLY A 529 -7.07 19.32 -1.29
CA GLY A 529 -8.34 20.03 -1.23
C GLY A 529 -8.78 20.40 0.17
N GLU A 530 -9.79 21.25 0.23
CA GLU A 530 -10.58 21.40 1.44
C GLU A 530 -11.59 20.25 1.53
N TYR A 531 -11.70 19.66 2.72
CA TYR A 531 -12.59 18.55 2.99
C TYR A 531 -13.47 18.84 4.20
N GLN A 532 -14.73 18.46 4.09
CA GLN A 532 -15.69 18.43 5.19
C GLN A 532 -15.83 16.99 5.66
N VAL A 533 -15.62 16.75 6.94
CA VAL A 533 -15.88 15.47 7.59
C VAL A 533 -17.13 15.61 8.45
N GLU A 534 -18.09 14.72 8.23
CA GLU A 534 -19.35 14.65 8.97
C GLU A 534 -19.48 13.26 9.56
N TRP A 535 -19.95 13.16 10.80
CA TRP A 535 -20.22 11.87 11.42
C TRP A 535 -21.36 11.93 12.42
N GLY A 536 -21.92 10.77 12.70
CA GLY A 536 -23.03 10.59 13.63
C GLY A 536 -23.64 9.21 13.52
N ALA A 537 -24.76 9.00 14.21
CA ALA A 537 -25.43 7.70 14.24
C ALA A 537 -25.88 7.28 12.84
N ALA A 538 -25.63 6.02 12.47
CA ALA A 538 -26.17 5.45 11.25
C ALA A 538 -27.46 4.68 11.54
N ASN A 539 -28.26 4.46 10.52
CA ASN A 539 -29.18 3.34 10.53
C ASN A 539 -28.52 2.15 9.81
N SER A 540 -28.86 0.93 10.21
CA SER A 540 -28.34 -0.29 9.58
C SER A 540 -28.84 -0.51 8.15
N SER A 541 -29.74 0.36 7.68
CA SER A 541 -30.38 0.29 6.38
C SER A 541 -29.65 1.07 5.30
N CYS A 542 -28.95 2.18 5.61
CA CYS A 542 -28.39 3.08 4.59
C CYS A 542 -27.13 3.82 5.07
N ASP A 543 -26.19 3.98 4.14
CA ASP A 543 -24.97 4.80 4.22
C ASP A 543 -25.25 6.29 3.92
N VAL A 544 -26.44 6.75 4.28
CA VAL A 544 -26.83 8.16 4.28
C VAL A 544 -27.31 8.51 5.67
N PHE A 545 -26.87 9.65 6.17
CA PHE A 545 -27.30 10.14 7.48
C PHE A 545 -28.82 10.22 7.53
N PRO A 546 -29.46 9.58 8.51
CA PRO A 546 -30.84 9.90 8.83
C PRO A 546 -30.99 11.41 9.04
N SER A 547 -32.16 11.97 8.72
CA SER A 547 -32.41 13.40 8.94
C SER A 547 -32.13 13.78 10.39
N GLY A 548 -31.21 14.73 10.62
CA GLY A 548 -30.80 15.17 11.95
C GLY A 548 -29.80 14.25 12.67
N ALA A 549 -29.30 13.19 12.04
CA ALA A 549 -28.33 12.27 12.63
C ALA A 549 -26.87 12.71 12.49
N ILE A 550 -26.59 13.74 11.66
CA ILE A 550 -25.28 14.39 11.67
C ILE A 550 -25.17 15.13 13.01
N THR A 551 -24.36 14.58 13.91
CA THR A 551 -24.14 15.18 15.22
C THR A 551 -22.93 16.09 15.20
N ASN A 552 -21.97 15.83 14.31
CA ASN A 552 -20.71 16.55 14.27
C ASN A 552 -20.24 16.83 12.85
N THR A 553 -19.46 17.90 12.72
CA THR A 553 -18.85 18.32 11.45
C THR A 553 -17.52 18.99 11.73
N MET A 554 -16.51 18.70 10.92
CA MET A 554 -15.24 19.43 10.91
C MET A 554 -14.81 19.71 9.48
N THR A 555 -14.01 20.76 9.30
CA THR A 555 -13.38 21.08 8.02
C THR A 555 -11.88 20.95 8.17
N LEU A 556 -11.23 20.36 7.17
CA LEU A 556 -9.79 20.12 7.16
C LEU A 556 -9.20 20.43 5.79
N GLN A 557 -7.93 20.82 5.79
CA GLN A 557 -7.17 21.12 4.59
C GLN A 557 -6.22 19.96 4.30
N LYS A 558 -6.44 19.27 3.18
CA LYS A 558 -5.53 18.22 2.69
C LYS A 558 -4.56 18.83 1.70
N ARG A 559 -3.29 18.97 2.09
CA ARG A 559 -2.22 19.48 1.20
C ARG A 559 -1.35 18.37 0.60
N GLY A 560 -1.33 17.19 1.22
CA GLY A 560 -0.46 16.05 0.84
C GLY A 560 -1.03 14.69 1.24
N VAL A 561 -0.19 13.68 1.43
CA VAL A 561 -0.58 12.27 1.70
C VAL A 561 -0.75 11.91 3.20
N GLY A 562 -0.62 12.90 4.09
CA GLY A 562 -0.50 12.67 5.54
C GLY A 562 -1.52 13.37 6.42
N THR A 563 -2.58 13.98 5.89
CA THR A 563 -3.54 14.73 6.73
C THR A 563 -4.27 13.78 7.67
N GLN A 564 -3.98 13.89 8.96
CA GLN A 564 -4.56 13.09 10.03
C GLN A 564 -5.49 13.94 10.90
N PHE A 565 -6.53 13.33 11.44
CA PHE A 565 -7.39 13.93 12.45
C PHE A 565 -7.92 12.87 13.40
N GLU A 566 -8.21 13.28 14.64
CA GLU A 566 -8.88 12.45 15.63
C GLU A 566 -10.39 12.50 15.40
N LEU A 567 -11.02 11.32 15.35
CA LEU A 567 -12.45 11.16 15.17
C LEU A 567 -13.03 10.39 16.37
N PRO A 568 -13.88 11.02 17.19
CA PRO A 568 -14.61 10.31 18.23
C PRO A 568 -15.68 9.43 17.60
N VAL A 569 -15.64 8.14 17.90
CA VAL A 569 -16.60 7.14 17.43
C VAL A 569 -17.43 6.66 18.61
N GLU A 570 -18.70 7.03 18.61
CA GLU A 570 -19.68 6.61 19.62
C GLU A 570 -19.91 5.09 19.60
N PRO A 571 -20.26 4.47 20.75
CA PRO A 571 -20.67 3.06 20.81
C PRO A 571 -21.74 2.71 19.77
N GLY A 572 -21.60 1.54 19.15
CA GLY A 572 -22.52 1.05 18.14
C GLY A 572 -22.26 1.60 16.73
N LEU A 573 -23.30 1.57 15.89
CA LEU A 573 -23.19 1.87 14.47
C LEU A 573 -23.23 3.38 14.18
N SER A 574 -22.17 3.88 13.59
CA SER A 574 -22.02 5.25 13.11
C SER A 574 -21.73 5.30 11.61
N LEU A 575 -21.98 6.46 11.01
CA LEU A 575 -21.65 6.78 9.62
C LEU A 575 -20.68 7.95 9.63
N VAL A 576 -19.66 7.87 8.78
CA VAL A 576 -18.68 8.92 8.52
C VAL A 576 -18.77 9.28 7.05
N ARG A 577 -18.76 10.58 6.73
CA ARG A 577 -18.71 11.12 5.37
C ARG A 577 -17.58 12.13 5.28
N ILE A 578 -16.78 12.04 4.23
CA ILE A 578 -15.65 12.92 3.94
C ILE A 578 -15.87 13.47 2.53
N SER A 579 -16.24 14.73 2.42
CA SER A 579 -16.61 15.39 1.17
C SER A 579 -15.59 16.46 0.81
N ARG A 580 -15.06 16.43 -0.40
CA ARG A 580 -14.20 17.50 -0.92
C ARG A 580 -15.07 18.72 -1.24
N LEU A 581 -14.80 19.83 -0.57
CA LEU A 581 -15.50 21.10 -0.78
C LEU A 581 -14.93 21.89 -1.98
N GLY A 582 -13.64 21.72 -2.27
CA GLY A 582 -12.97 22.42 -3.35
C GLY A 582 -11.54 21.93 -3.61
N ALA A 583 -10.92 22.50 -4.64
CA ALA A 583 -9.46 22.40 -4.80
C ALA A 583 -8.77 23.12 -3.64
N ALA A 584 -7.55 22.71 -3.30
CA ALA A 584 -6.79 23.43 -2.30
C ALA A 584 -6.47 24.84 -2.82
N ASP A 585 -6.69 25.87 -2.01
CA ASP A 585 -6.32 27.25 -2.33
C ASP A 585 -4.79 27.46 -2.40
N LEU A 586 -4.02 26.43 -2.04
CA LEU A 586 -2.57 26.44 -2.06
C LEU A 586 -2.03 25.40 -3.04
N PRO A 587 -1.09 25.77 -3.93
CA PRO A 587 -0.39 24.78 -4.76
C PRO A 587 0.28 23.76 -3.84
N ALA A 588 0.27 22.49 -4.26
CA ALA A 588 1.01 21.45 -3.56
C ALA A 588 2.47 21.92 -3.34
N ALA A 589 2.99 21.71 -2.13
CA ALA A 589 4.39 22.01 -1.85
C ALA A 589 5.24 21.25 -2.87
N GLY A 590 6.21 21.91 -3.50
CA GLY A 590 7.08 21.26 -4.49
C GLY A 590 7.99 20.19 -3.91
N TYR A 591 8.06 20.05 -2.59
CA TYR A 591 8.82 19.06 -1.84
C TYR A 591 7.86 18.14 -1.06
N ASP A 592 8.34 16.96 -0.65
CA ASP A 592 7.57 16.04 0.19
C ASP A 592 8.50 15.18 1.02
N LEU A 593 8.41 15.31 2.34
CA LEU A 593 9.32 14.66 3.26
C LEU A 593 8.68 13.37 3.76
N ALA A 594 9.17 12.23 3.29
CA ALA A 594 8.88 10.92 3.84
C ALA A 594 9.81 10.67 5.04
N VAL A 595 9.28 10.05 6.09
CA VAL A 595 10.06 9.63 7.25
C VAL A 595 9.82 8.14 7.46
N ASP A 596 10.88 7.40 7.73
CA ASP A 596 10.78 6.01 8.15
C ASP A 596 10.29 5.92 9.58
N THR A 597 9.77 4.76 9.89
CA THR A 597 9.60 4.27 11.25
C THR A 597 10.95 4.28 11.98
N PRO A 598 11.22 5.19 12.96
CA PRO A 598 12.44 5.13 13.75
C PRO A 598 12.73 3.72 14.30
N SER A 599 14.00 3.37 14.37
CA SER A 599 14.46 2.19 15.08
C SER A 599 15.19 2.56 16.37
N ALA A 600 15.11 1.67 17.36
CA ALA A 600 15.93 1.70 18.56
C ALA A 600 16.73 0.41 18.63
N ARG A 601 17.98 0.48 19.08
CA ARG A 601 18.74 -0.71 19.45
C ARG A 601 19.50 -0.47 20.76
N LEU A 602 19.47 -1.44 21.65
CA LEU A 602 20.37 -1.46 22.81
C LEU A 602 21.68 -2.14 22.39
N VAL A 603 22.78 -1.42 22.54
CA VAL A 603 24.13 -1.92 22.24
C VAL A 603 24.89 -2.03 23.54
N ASP A 604 25.60 -3.14 23.74
CA ASP A 604 26.51 -3.26 24.87
C ASP A 604 27.74 -2.40 24.58
N ALA A 605 28.03 -1.45 25.47
CA ALA A 605 29.20 -0.57 25.36
C ALA A 605 30.11 -0.75 26.56
N VAL A 606 31.41 -0.46 26.37
CA VAL A 606 32.44 -0.63 27.40
C VAL A 606 32.08 0.03 28.74
N ASP A 607 31.28 1.10 28.71
CA ASP A 607 30.89 1.89 29.88
C ASP A 607 29.43 1.69 30.35
N GLY A 608 28.68 0.77 29.72
CA GLY A 608 27.29 0.45 30.06
C GLY A 608 26.39 0.17 28.86
N LEU A 609 25.08 0.02 29.10
CA LEU A 609 24.09 -0.12 28.03
C LEU A 609 23.94 1.20 27.26
N ARG A 610 23.68 1.10 25.96
CA ARG A 610 23.62 2.23 25.06
C ARG A 610 22.39 2.12 24.18
N LEU A 611 21.45 3.06 24.31
CA LEU A 611 20.32 3.14 23.39
C LEU A 611 20.75 3.94 22.16
N GLU A 612 20.69 3.32 21.00
CA GLU A 612 20.87 3.96 19.72
C GLU A 612 19.53 4.14 19.02
N LEU A 613 19.28 5.36 18.55
CA LEU A 613 18.10 5.69 17.76
C LEU A 613 18.52 5.99 16.33
N GLU A 614 17.77 5.45 15.37
CA GLU A 614 17.93 5.73 13.94
C GLU A 614 16.59 6.21 13.39
N ALA A 615 16.62 7.25 12.54
CA ALA A 615 15.46 7.71 11.80
C ALA A 615 15.91 8.23 10.44
N ARG A 616 15.20 7.85 9.38
CA ARG A 616 15.51 8.26 8.01
C ARG A 616 14.46 9.22 7.49
N VAL A 617 14.90 10.30 6.87
CA VAL A 617 14.07 11.29 6.20
C VAL A 617 14.48 11.37 4.74
N VAL A 618 13.52 11.31 3.82
CA VAL A 618 13.77 11.41 2.37
C VAL A 618 12.90 12.51 1.80
N ASN A 619 13.48 13.39 0.99
CA ASN A 619 12.70 14.27 0.14
C ASN A 619 12.33 13.54 -1.15
N VAL A 620 11.05 13.21 -1.28
CA VAL A 620 10.46 12.59 -2.47
C VAL A 620 9.82 13.62 -3.38
N GLY A 621 9.91 14.92 -3.08
CA GLY A 621 9.38 15.96 -3.95
C GLY A 621 10.43 16.53 -4.93
N ARG A 622 9.95 17.27 -5.92
CA ARG A 622 10.76 17.94 -6.95
C ARG A 622 11.78 18.90 -6.37
N ASP A 623 11.28 19.83 -5.58
CA ASP A 623 11.98 21.00 -5.12
C ASP A 623 12.76 20.66 -3.86
N ALA A 624 13.83 21.40 -3.61
CA ALA A 624 14.53 21.29 -2.33
C ALA A 624 13.54 21.54 -1.19
N SER A 625 13.57 20.70 -0.16
CA SER A 625 12.77 20.96 1.02
C SER A 625 13.33 22.20 1.72
N PRO A 626 12.51 22.98 2.43
CA PRO A 626 13.05 23.86 3.45
C PRO A 626 13.80 23.02 4.49
N GLY A 627 14.48 23.70 5.42
CA GLY A 627 14.86 23.04 6.67
C GLY A 627 13.61 22.42 7.30
N ALA A 628 13.79 21.36 8.06
CA ALA A 628 12.70 20.75 8.81
C ALA A 628 13.17 20.42 10.22
N THR A 629 12.23 20.10 11.08
CA THR A 629 12.48 19.59 12.42
C THR A 629 11.95 18.18 12.49
N LEU A 630 12.84 17.20 12.68
CA LEU A 630 12.47 15.85 13.08
C LEU A 630 12.32 15.85 14.60
N LYS A 631 11.18 15.39 15.10
CA LYS A 631 10.96 15.10 16.52
C LYS A 631 10.79 13.59 16.66
N LEU A 632 11.47 13.03 17.66
CA LEU A 632 11.28 11.65 18.06
C LEU A 632 10.60 11.63 19.41
N PHE A 633 9.56 10.83 19.51
CA PHE A 633 8.82 10.62 20.73
C PHE A 633 8.95 9.16 21.16
N ALA A 634 8.81 8.90 22.46
CA ALA A 634 8.66 7.57 23.02
C ALA A 634 7.44 7.51 23.93
N THR A 635 6.69 6.42 23.85
CA THR A 635 5.63 6.10 24.81
C THR A 635 6.02 4.80 25.54
N PRO A 636 6.04 4.79 26.88
CA PRO A 636 6.33 3.59 27.65
C PRO A 636 5.37 2.44 27.35
N MET A 637 5.91 1.22 27.32
CA MET A 637 5.17 -0.02 27.12
C MET A 637 5.31 -0.95 28.30
N GLU A 638 4.22 -1.63 28.62
CA GLU A 638 4.25 -2.79 29.50
C GLU A 638 5.00 -3.96 28.82
N PRO A 639 5.52 -4.92 29.61
CA PRO A 639 6.25 -6.08 29.08
C PRO A 639 5.44 -6.95 28.09
N ASP A 640 4.11 -6.87 28.13
CA ASP A 640 3.24 -7.60 27.20
C ASP A 640 3.11 -6.90 25.83
N GLY A 641 3.71 -5.72 25.67
CA GLY A 641 3.63 -4.92 24.45
C GLY A 641 2.42 -3.98 24.40
N SER A 642 1.59 -3.91 25.45
CA SER A 642 0.60 -2.84 25.57
C SER A 642 1.28 -1.53 25.98
N LEU A 643 0.76 -0.37 25.58
CA LEU A 643 1.27 0.88 26.17
C LEU A 643 0.77 1.01 27.60
N THR A 644 1.59 1.60 28.46
CA THR A 644 1.19 1.96 29.81
C THR A 644 -0.02 2.89 29.73
N LEU A 645 -1.17 2.47 30.28
CA LEU A 645 -2.39 3.27 30.31
C LEU A 645 -2.12 4.64 30.95
N GLY A 646 -2.30 5.71 30.17
CA GLY A 646 -2.00 7.08 30.60
C GLY A 646 -0.52 7.47 30.51
N GLY A 647 0.32 6.65 29.86
CA GLY A 647 1.68 6.99 29.51
C GLY A 647 1.71 8.28 28.70
N THR A 648 2.38 9.30 29.24
CA THR A 648 2.58 10.55 28.50
C THR A 648 3.65 10.30 27.46
N GLU A 649 3.37 10.64 26.21
CA GLU A 649 4.36 10.61 25.15
C GLU A 649 5.54 11.54 25.51
N ILE A 650 6.75 10.99 25.55
CA ILE A 650 7.99 11.69 25.93
C ILE A 650 8.70 12.12 24.66
N LEU A 651 8.94 13.42 24.49
CA LEU A 651 9.80 13.91 23.40
C LEU A 651 11.25 13.51 23.68
N LEU A 652 11.77 12.50 22.99
CA LEU A 652 13.16 12.07 23.12
C LEU A 652 14.13 13.13 22.64
N GLY A 653 13.78 13.83 21.57
CA GLY A 653 14.59 14.90 21.04
C GLY A 653 13.97 15.57 19.82
N SER A 654 14.63 16.65 19.41
CA SER A 654 14.27 17.47 18.26
C SER A 654 15.54 17.82 17.50
N TRP A 655 15.55 17.52 16.20
CA TRP A 655 16.72 17.68 15.34
C TRP A 655 16.37 18.51 14.12
N SER A 656 17.23 19.49 13.82
CA SER A 656 17.14 20.22 12.55
C SER A 656 17.59 19.31 11.42
N VAL A 657 16.65 18.96 10.55
CA VAL A 657 16.90 18.36 9.25
C VAL A 657 17.30 19.50 8.31
N PRO A 658 18.50 19.50 7.73
CA PRO A 658 18.88 20.53 6.78
C PRO A 658 17.94 20.49 5.55
N PRO A 659 17.85 21.58 4.78
CA PRO A 659 17.24 21.55 3.45
C PRO A 659 17.76 20.34 2.68
N LEU A 660 16.86 19.42 2.36
CA LEU A 660 17.16 18.31 1.47
C LEU A 660 17.13 18.86 0.05
N ALA A 661 18.07 18.42 -0.79
CA ALA A 661 18.06 18.78 -2.20
C ALA A 661 16.75 18.28 -2.87
N GLY A 662 16.65 18.41 -4.19
CA GLY A 662 15.55 17.78 -4.92
C GLY A 662 15.49 16.25 -4.68
N ALA A 663 14.58 15.62 -5.41
CA ALA A 663 14.19 14.25 -5.15
C ALA A 663 15.35 13.24 -4.99
N ALA A 664 15.10 12.26 -4.12
CA ALA A 664 16.04 11.21 -3.71
C ALA A 664 17.20 11.69 -2.81
N SER A 665 17.16 12.93 -2.31
CA SER A 665 18.04 13.31 -1.22
C SER A 665 17.49 12.80 0.11
N SER A 666 18.33 12.05 0.82
CA SER A 666 18.03 11.52 2.13
C SER A 666 18.89 12.19 3.20
N TRP A 667 18.34 12.25 4.41
CA TRP A 667 19.06 12.56 5.62
C TRP A 667 18.73 11.49 6.64
N THR A 668 19.77 10.85 7.15
CA THR A 668 19.63 9.85 8.21
C THR A 668 20.14 10.45 9.51
N LEU A 669 19.32 10.36 10.54
CA LEU A 669 19.75 10.52 11.92
C LEU A 669 20.54 9.26 12.30
N ASP A 670 21.86 9.31 12.13
CA ASP A 670 22.72 8.18 12.45
C ASP A 670 23.09 8.16 13.94
N GLY A 671 22.72 7.05 14.59
CA GLY A 671 23.34 6.56 15.81
C GLY A 671 23.42 7.60 16.91
N PHE A 672 22.28 8.16 17.33
CA PHE A 672 22.28 8.96 18.55
C PHE A 672 22.63 8.05 19.72
N THR A 673 23.72 8.35 20.42
CA THR A 673 24.22 7.52 21.49
C THR A 673 23.91 8.13 22.85
N GLY A 674 22.93 7.57 23.58
CA GLY A 674 22.78 7.79 25.01
C GLY A 674 23.55 6.72 25.78
N THR A 675 24.66 7.07 26.44
CA THR A 675 25.38 6.13 27.31
C THR A 675 24.79 6.17 28.71
N PHE A 676 24.27 5.05 29.20
CA PHE A 676 23.88 4.91 30.60
C PHE A 676 25.08 4.41 31.38
N SER A 677 25.63 5.22 32.29
CA SER A 677 26.80 4.78 33.04
C SER A 677 26.40 3.67 34.02
N GLY A 678 27.25 2.66 34.18
CA GLY A 678 27.04 1.60 35.19
C GLY A 678 26.89 2.11 36.64
N ALA A 679 27.19 3.39 36.91
CA ALA A 679 26.94 4.03 38.20
C ALA A 679 25.45 4.39 38.39
N ASP A 680 24.76 4.81 37.33
CA ASP A 680 23.33 5.15 37.35
C ASP A 680 22.46 3.88 37.51
N LEU A 681 22.86 2.78 36.85
CA LEU A 681 22.22 1.45 36.96
C LEU A 681 22.36 0.82 38.36
N LYS A 682 23.44 1.14 39.10
CA LYS A 682 23.68 0.63 40.46
C LYS A 682 23.01 1.48 41.56
N ALA A 683 22.67 2.74 41.28
CA ALA A 683 22.04 3.64 42.23
C ALA A 683 20.52 3.40 42.36
N SER A 684 19.83 3.12 41.25
CA SER A 684 18.36 2.91 41.24
C SER A 684 17.93 1.57 41.88
N SER A 685 18.74 0.50 41.75
CA SER A 685 18.46 -0.79 42.42
C SER A 685 18.52 -0.76 43.96
N ARG A 686 18.91 0.37 44.58
CA ARG A 686 19.04 0.52 46.04
C ARG A 686 18.11 1.56 46.68
N GLN A 687 17.26 2.25 45.94
CA GLN A 687 16.32 3.23 46.51
C GLN A 687 14.86 2.97 46.11
N SER A 688 14.26 1.94 46.71
CA SER A 688 12.80 1.82 46.82
C SER A 688 12.30 2.66 48.01
N GLY A 689 12.20 3.97 47.81
CA GLY A 689 11.59 4.90 48.76
C GLY A 689 10.88 6.05 48.03
N PRO A 690 9.73 6.54 48.51
CA PRO A 690 8.93 7.53 47.79
C PRO A 690 9.61 8.91 47.87
N HIS A 691 10.06 9.46 46.75
CA HIS A 691 10.55 10.84 46.68
C HIS A 691 9.78 11.69 45.67
N GLY A 692 9.49 12.92 46.10
CA GLY A 692 8.61 13.88 45.44
C GLY A 692 9.25 14.67 44.30
N ALA A 693 8.38 15.29 43.53
CA ALA A 693 8.65 16.05 42.33
C ALA A 693 9.66 17.20 42.56
N GLY A 694 10.81 17.11 41.90
CA GLY A 694 11.75 18.21 41.70
C GLY A 694 11.71 18.64 40.23
N THR A 695 11.56 19.95 39.99
CA THR A 695 11.51 20.56 38.66
C THR A 695 12.93 20.79 38.11
N ALA A 696 13.23 20.21 36.95
CA ALA A 696 14.47 20.49 36.21
C ALA A 696 14.23 21.63 35.20
N THR A 697 15.03 22.70 35.30
CA THR A 697 15.02 23.85 34.38
C THR A 697 15.90 23.58 33.17
N GLY A 698 15.35 23.83 31.97
CA GLY A 698 15.94 23.48 30.68
C GLY A 698 17.21 24.25 30.28
N ALA A 699 18.07 23.54 29.54
CA ALA A 699 19.19 24.10 28.81
C ALA A 699 18.88 24.05 27.29
N SER A 700 18.92 25.21 26.61
CA SER A 700 18.84 25.25 25.14
C SER A 700 20.25 25.17 24.56
N ALA A 701 20.54 24.13 23.79
CA ALA A 701 21.75 24.04 22.98
C ALA A 701 21.41 24.46 21.53
N SER A 702 22.03 25.53 21.02
CA SER A 702 21.96 25.87 19.59
C SER A 702 23.17 25.28 18.87
N THR A 703 22.98 24.64 17.70
CA THR A 703 24.08 24.19 16.84
C THR A 703 23.82 24.49 15.37
N SER A 704 24.85 24.95 14.67
CA SER A 704 24.91 25.12 13.21
C SER A 704 25.51 23.88 12.54
N ALA A 705 24.84 23.30 11.56
CA ALA A 705 25.34 22.24 10.67
C ALA A 705 25.66 22.81 9.28
N LYS A 706 26.63 22.23 8.56
CA LYS A 706 27.07 22.67 7.24
C LYS A 706 26.79 21.56 6.21
N ALA A 707 26.00 21.87 5.18
CA ALA A 707 25.58 20.94 4.14
C ALA A 707 26.64 20.77 3.03
N VAL A 708 26.78 19.55 2.49
CA VAL A 708 27.52 19.23 1.27
C VAL A 708 26.69 18.24 0.46
N ALA A 709 26.64 18.39 -0.87
CA ALA A 709 26.03 17.44 -1.82
C ALA A 709 27.03 17.11 -2.96
N PRO A 710 26.88 16.01 -3.72
CA PRO A 710 26.04 14.83 -3.52
C PRO A 710 26.86 13.51 -3.41
N ALA A 711 26.42 12.62 -2.52
CA ALA A 711 26.61 11.15 -2.45
C ALA A 711 26.47 10.76 -0.96
N GLY A 712 25.27 10.36 -0.53
CA GLY A 712 25.01 9.61 0.71
C GLY A 712 25.79 10.01 1.98
N GLY A 713 26.03 11.30 2.20
CA GLY A 713 26.90 11.77 3.28
C GLY A 713 26.21 11.69 4.64
N ILE A 714 26.44 10.58 5.35
CA ILE A 714 26.10 10.38 6.76
C ILE A 714 26.61 11.57 7.59
N VAL A 715 25.76 12.17 8.41
CA VAL A 715 26.16 13.21 9.37
C VAL A 715 26.20 12.59 10.77
N PRO A 716 27.37 12.14 11.25
CA PRO A 716 27.48 11.61 12.61
C PRO A 716 27.23 12.74 13.62
N LEU A 717 26.18 12.60 14.41
CA LEU A 717 25.97 13.44 15.57
C LEU A 717 26.85 12.89 16.70
N GLY A 718 27.92 13.60 17.06
CA GLY A 718 28.76 13.20 18.21
C GLY A 718 27.94 13.02 19.49
N ASN A 719 28.41 12.19 20.43
CA ASN A 719 27.74 11.84 21.69
C ASN A 719 27.09 13.08 22.35
N ARG A 720 25.75 13.12 22.41
CA ARG A 720 25.00 14.11 23.20
C ARG A 720 24.21 13.38 24.27
N SER A 721 24.02 14.00 25.43
CA SER A 721 23.12 13.50 26.47
C SER A 721 21.66 13.75 26.06
N LEU A 722 20.80 12.72 26.10
CA LEU A 722 19.35 12.95 26.00
C LEU A 722 18.91 13.70 27.26
N PRO A 723 18.07 14.75 27.14
CA PRO A 723 17.49 15.41 28.30
C PRO A 723 16.69 14.44 29.18
N PHE A 724 16.26 13.31 28.62
CA PHE A 724 15.46 12.26 29.27
C PHE A 724 16.17 10.90 29.31
N ALA A 725 17.51 10.87 29.24
CA ALA A 725 18.28 9.63 29.29
C ALA A 725 17.96 8.82 30.55
N GLN A 726 17.87 9.47 31.72
CA GLN A 726 17.60 8.76 32.97
C GLN A 726 16.19 8.14 32.98
N GLU A 727 15.18 8.85 32.48
CA GLU A 727 13.80 8.33 32.44
C GLU A 727 13.69 7.13 31.50
N LEU A 728 14.31 7.21 30.31
CA LEU A 728 14.44 6.07 29.41
C LEU A 728 15.17 4.89 30.07
N ALA A 729 16.26 5.16 30.79
CA ALA A 729 17.00 4.14 31.52
C ALA A 729 16.14 3.50 32.61
N ASP A 730 15.35 4.29 33.34
CA ASP A 730 14.48 3.82 34.41
C ASP A 730 13.35 2.94 33.85
N LEU A 731 12.77 3.31 32.70
CA LEU A 731 11.79 2.49 31.97
C LEU A 731 12.40 1.16 31.53
N VAL A 732 13.57 1.22 30.89
CA VAL A 732 14.33 0.04 30.44
C VAL A 732 14.69 -0.86 31.64
N LEU A 733 15.16 -0.29 32.74
CA LEU A 733 15.48 -1.01 33.98
C LEU A 733 14.24 -1.62 34.65
N ALA A 734 13.08 -1.00 34.50
CA ALA A 734 11.80 -1.53 34.97
C ALA A 734 11.27 -2.66 34.09
N GLY A 735 11.99 -3.03 33.01
CA GLY A 735 11.56 -4.04 32.04
C GLY A 735 10.46 -3.53 31.10
N GLN A 736 10.23 -2.22 31.05
CA GLN A 736 9.26 -1.60 30.17
C GLN A 736 9.84 -1.47 28.77
N GLY A 737 8.99 -1.68 27.77
CA GLY A 737 9.32 -1.39 26.39
C GLY A 737 9.13 0.07 26.03
N LEU A 738 9.46 0.43 24.78
CA LEU A 738 9.30 1.78 24.26
C LEU A 738 8.66 1.75 22.87
N GLN A 739 7.56 2.48 22.68
CA GLN A 739 7.04 2.78 21.34
C GLN A 739 7.61 4.10 20.85
N LEU A 740 8.35 4.12 19.75
CA LEU A 740 8.80 5.40 19.19
C LEU A 740 7.80 5.96 18.16
N ARG A 741 7.84 7.28 17.95
CA ARG A 741 7.16 7.96 16.85
C ARG A 741 8.09 9.02 16.27
N ALA A 742 8.16 9.09 14.94
CA ALA A 742 8.75 10.22 14.24
C ALA A 742 7.67 11.20 13.78
N GLU A 743 7.94 12.48 13.99
CA GLU A 743 7.19 13.59 13.45
C GLU A 743 8.15 14.49 12.68
N ILE A 744 7.86 14.79 11.42
CA ILE A 744 8.63 15.78 10.66
C ILE A 744 7.79 17.02 10.35
N VAL A 745 8.34 18.18 10.68
CA VAL A 745 7.71 19.49 10.48
C VAL A 745 8.63 20.37 9.65
N ALA A 746 8.20 20.75 8.44
CA ALA A 746 8.95 21.67 7.59
C ALA A 746 8.96 23.11 8.17
N ASP A 747 10.10 23.78 8.12
CA ASP A 747 10.28 25.14 8.64
C ASP A 747 9.37 26.14 7.91
N GLY A 748 8.66 26.97 8.68
CA GLY A 748 7.81 28.03 8.12
C GLY A 748 6.45 27.58 7.59
N MET A 749 6.09 26.30 7.75
CA MET A 749 4.71 25.83 7.54
C MET A 749 4.01 25.62 8.88
N GLU A 750 2.77 26.10 9.00
CA GLU A 750 1.89 25.75 10.13
C GLU A 750 1.62 24.25 10.09
N SER A 751 2.34 23.49 10.93
CA SER A 751 2.04 22.13 11.42
C SER A 751 1.42 21.10 10.46
N ASP A 752 1.56 21.26 9.14
CA ASP A 752 1.16 20.24 8.19
C ASP A 752 2.15 19.10 8.33
N LEU A 753 1.74 18.12 9.10
CA LEU A 753 2.43 16.87 9.30
C LEU A 753 2.55 16.19 7.94
N LEU A 754 3.70 16.34 7.28
CA LEU A 754 3.91 15.86 5.92
C LEU A 754 3.92 14.33 5.89
N ASN A 755 4.51 13.70 6.93
CA ASN A 755 4.38 12.28 7.25
C ASN A 755 4.61 12.05 8.75
N ASN A 756 3.72 11.26 9.37
CA ASN A 756 3.96 10.66 10.69
C ASN A 756 4.27 9.17 10.48
N ALA A 757 5.45 8.74 10.89
CA ALA A 757 5.77 7.31 10.97
C ALA A 757 5.79 6.89 12.44
N PHE A 758 4.89 5.97 12.78
CA PHE A 758 4.83 5.36 14.11
C PHE A 758 5.65 4.08 14.11
N THR A 759 6.36 3.82 15.20
CA THR A 759 7.30 2.71 15.29
C THR A 759 6.96 1.66 16.27
N ARG A 760 7.73 0.59 16.09
CA ARG A 760 7.91 -0.58 16.92
C ARG A 760 7.80 -0.29 18.39
N GLY A 761 7.09 -1.19 19.04
CA GLY A 761 7.25 -1.36 20.47
C GLY A 761 8.50 -2.17 20.72
N TRP A 762 9.50 -1.55 21.31
CA TRP A 762 10.76 -2.21 21.64
C TRP A 762 10.64 -2.77 23.05
N LEU A 763 10.33 -4.06 23.20
CA LEU A 763 10.48 -4.74 24.48
C LEU A 763 11.97 -4.98 24.76
N LEU A 764 12.36 -5.00 26.03
CA LEU A 764 13.76 -5.21 26.42
C LEU A 764 14.34 -6.53 25.88
N GLU A 765 13.51 -7.56 25.83
CA GLU A 765 13.85 -8.89 25.33
C GLU A 765 14.04 -8.92 23.81
N ASP A 766 13.43 -7.98 23.10
CA ASP A 766 13.46 -7.87 21.64
C ASP A 766 14.58 -6.96 21.13
N MET A 767 15.27 -6.24 22.02
CA MET A 767 16.43 -5.44 21.63
C MET A 767 17.65 -6.38 21.54
N PRO A 768 18.16 -6.69 20.32
CA PRO A 768 19.27 -7.61 20.18
C PRO A 768 20.49 -7.04 20.91
N LEU A 769 20.91 -7.71 22.00
CA LEU A 769 22.18 -7.42 22.64
C LEU A 769 23.29 -7.75 21.65
N VAL A 770 23.87 -6.73 21.05
CA VAL A 770 25.10 -6.88 20.27
C VAL A 770 26.22 -7.12 21.28
N SER A 771 26.59 -8.38 21.47
CA SER A 771 27.84 -8.72 22.16
C SER A 771 29.01 -8.09 21.39
N PRO A 772 30.00 -7.49 22.07
CA PRO A 772 31.12 -6.80 21.43
C PRO A 772 31.87 -7.60 20.36
#